data_AF-A0A1W2EZC6-F1
#
_entry.id   AF-A0A1W2EZC6-F1
#
_cell.length_a   1.000
_cell.length_b   1.000
_cell.length_c   1.000
_cell.angle_alpha   90.00
_cell.angle_beta   90.00
_cell.angle_gamma   90.00
#
_symmetry.space_group_name_H-M   'P 1'
#
loop_
_entity.id
_entity.type
_entity.pdbx_description
1 polymer ?
#
loop_
_entity_poly.entity_id
_entity_poly.type
_entity_poly.pdbx_seq_one_letter_code
_entity_poly.pdbx_strand_id
1 'polypeptide(L)'
;IDLLSHLYVMGIIIPRMVIQQNLFGSGLSRLGHTRPQEDSRELLVKIEGIIKNIAPPNKLIITSRLEILLEAFSTEEITNCRINKQHWEDLTITDNSVLKKFWIEFAKNSELPQRIIDLVKDKIEEEEKQSLLQIGQLNFVANVEPEKLQEQSVEDIEHIARYNSENIAKSIQEKNKAAAEILAVLGFCSTVIDPVSFIDLGYIFSDDQKFYAINKRDSFILTPGGKEDPFPKYSDKYDLDNTILEALEYLEERQLIRINDQEILFSHPNYYEASRYLFCPVSKIKQKKLLTYLKRSLSCLNPKTTQLATKQFEFLYTNAKSAFKNEILNLAIETLSSIFPGVEDSGLLFLMYHIDQLGREDVKTVVRKIQQGGTNSERIYWYNNKIPYISQQGGLFVSHFRSSDINVELIENIKNRLKREERVSSYEAWTYINNLDSATIENVALLIPKTLLQQNEAFIRKKVASIFIAKSPFDSHYEDLIGIAINDEHPDVVFSTVKALVLNWTSFNSIQRHIVIDLIENALKKRAIAIRMYNFVTEFETDYEDNLIHRNWKDFTPDEKKSIWQLWGRLYLTFSEDLPLSVYTNTGRFGLTMDEAMKHLDVETGVRVLEKWFKRIDYQVRNGKILDEYELAVADNLIFLTQKNHKIRSHIFDDLISHQETDFLLSSLKWIVGAWNYLDITEKDKIIGLLKSDRTDLRWIKAVLLNSHNPPKEVLHELFGDVDFFCRNYEDILDEFSDELLEDSLHVYCGFPQPLWWLAVHHHNEPFWGGLIRYILVNVSPVGFNICLEEFLRNGVNGFPETWNDGFKVWEQVCDASDDKRLLADSLIFNCARSVYNFSNTKRLWDTLIDSYAKDGNEDEIISIIVENIELLQHTDGKDGIFRIFKKEFFFGKIFPKLIGDNFTCQLINEISDDSKDKIIDYSIFLNSEIRLLATVEILKKKIEKHKVPDEFKENILNISKRIKSKGEVVLDKMQTKYEYQLPKWFSFRPKISVF
;
A
#
# COMPACT_ATOMS: atom_id res chain seq x y z
N ILE A 1 -47.21 -36.79 -5.63
CA ILE A 1 -45.95 -36.06 -5.85
C ILE A 1 -45.29 -35.82 -4.49
N ASP A 2 -46.05 -35.45 -3.46
CA ASP A 2 -45.61 -35.41 -2.04
C ASP A 2 -45.10 -36.74 -1.45
N LEU A 3 -45.46 -37.89 -2.04
CA LEU A 3 -44.96 -39.20 -1.61
C LEU A 3 -43.62 -39.60 -2.25
N LEU A 4 -43.16 -38.88 -3.28
CA LEU A 4 -41.89 -39.16 -3.98
C LEU A 4 -40.69 -38.45 -3.34
N SER A 5 -40.92 -37.43 -2.51
CA SER A 5 -39.88 -36.65 -1.83
C SER A 5 -39.32 -37.32 -0.56
N HIS A 6 -39.93 -38.41 -0.06
CA HIS A 6 -39.64 -38.96 1.28
C HIS A 6 -39.08 -40.40 1.35
N LEU A 7 -38.76 -41.07 0.25
CA LEU A 7 -38.39 -42.50 0.31
C LEU A 7 -36.90 -42.76 0.08
N TYR A 8 -36.13 -42.70 1.18
CA TYR A 8 -34.86 -43.41 1.32
C TYR A 8 -35.08 -44.69 2.14
N VAL A 9 -35.06 -45.84 1.44
CA VAL A 9 -34.95 -47.24 1.95
C VAL A 9 -35.92 -47.67 3.07
N MET A 10 -37.09 -48.20 2.68
CA MET A 10 -37.61 -49.49 3.13
C MET A 10 -38.69 -49.95 2.14
N GLY A 11 -38.61 -51.22 1.70
CA GLY A 11 -39.62 -51.81 0.82
C GLY A 11 -40.95 -51.95 1.56
N ILE A 12 -41.90 -51.07 1.25
CA ILE A 12 -43.30 -51.24 1.64
C ILE A 12 -44.06 -51.66 0.39
N ILE A 13 -44.46 -52.93 0.35
CA ILE A 13 -45.50 -53.40 -0.57
C ILE A 13 -46.83 -52.85 -0.04
N ILE A 14 -47.25 -51.69 -0.55
CA ILE A 14 -48.64 -51.28 -0.54
C ILE A 14 -49.30 -51.95 -1.75
N PRO A 15 -50.51 -52.55 -1.64
CA PRO A 15 -51.12 -53.20 -2.79
C PRO A 15 -51.31 -52.18 -3.92
N ARG A 16 -50.64 -52.43 -5.06
CA ARG A 16 -50.77 -51.77 -6.38
C ARG A 16 -49.85 -50.60 -6.73
N MET A 17 -48.61 -50.57 -6.22
CA MET A 17 -47.57 -49.73 -6.83
C MET A 17 -46.19 -50.39 -6.65
N VAL A 18 -45.47 -50.63 -7.75
CA VAL A 18 -44.06 -51.06 -7.72
C VAL A 18 -43.23 -49.88 -8.22
N ILE A 19 -42.48 -49.26 -7.31
CA ILE A 19 -41.50 -48.23 -7.64
C ILE A 19 -40.15 -48.93 -7.77
N GLN A 20 -39.53 -48.89 -8.96
CA GLN A 20 -38.20 -49.45 -9.18
C GLN A 20 -37.28 -48.31 -9.63
N GLN A 21 -36.50 -47.78 -8.67
CA GLN A 21 -35.56 -46.68 -8.91
C GLN A 21 -34.24 -47.21 -9.51
N ASN A 22 -33.64 -46.41 -10.40
CA ASN A 22 -32.22 -46.47 -10.77
C ASN A 22 -31.76 -47.80 -11.38
N LEU A 23 -32.47 -48.25 -12.42
CA LEU A 23 -32.28 -49.54 -13.08
C LEU A 23 -30.95 -49.69 -13.84
N PHE A 24 -30.37 -48.60 -14.35
CA PHE A 24 -29.25 -48.68 -15.29
C PHE A 24 -27.84 -48.70 -14.69
N GLY A 25 -27.56 -48.80 -13.37
CA GLY A 25 -26.17 -48.68 -12.89
C GLY A 25 -25.65 -49.75 -11.91
N SER A 26 -24.32 -49.94 -11.84
CA SER A 26 -23.64 -50.92 -10.96
C SER A 26 -22.92 -50.24 -9.80
N GLY A 27 -23.14 -50.71 -8.56
CA GLY A 27 -22.39 -50.32 -7.35
C GLY A 27 -23.18 -50.52 -6.04
N LEU A 28 -22.53 -51.08 -5.02
CA LEU A 28 -23.07 -51.33 -3.67
C LEU A 28 -22.97 -50.06 -2.79
N SER A 29 -24.03 -49.25 -2.73
CA SER A 29 -24.51 -48.53 -1.51
C SER A 29 -25.31 -47.26 -1.86
N ARG A 30 -26.57 -47.19 -1.38
CA ARG A 30 -27.38 -46.02 -0.93
C ARG A 30 -27.44 -44.68 -1.71
N LEU A 31 -26.69 -44.43 -2.77
CA LEU A 31 -26.66 -43.16 -3.50
C LEU A 31 -26.64 -43.42 -5.02
N GLY A 32 -27.35 -42.59 -5.79
CA GLY A 32 -27.63 -42.80 -7.22
C GLY A 32 -26.39 -43.18 -8.05
N HIS A 33 -26.58 -44.15 -8.96
CA HIS A 33 -25.49 -44.72 -9.77
C HIS A 33 -24.80 -43.67 -10.66
N THR A 34 -23.53 -43.92 -10.99
CA THR A 34 -22.68 -43.03 -11.80
C THR A 34 -22.33 -43.60 -13.18
N ARG A 35 -22.92 -44.74 -13.57
CA ARG A 35 -22.62 -45.46 -14.83
C ARG A 35 -23.83 -46.25 -15.33
N PRO A 36 -23.91 -46.53 -16.64
CA PRO A 36 -24.65 -47.68 -17.18
C PRO A 36 -24.04 -49.01 -16.65
N GLN A 37 -24.85 -50.03 -16.34
CA GLN A 37 -24.39 -51.40 -16.11
C GLN A 37 -23.79 -51.95 -17.42
N GLU A 38 -22.79 -52.84 -17.32
CA GLU A 38 -22.24 -53.56 -18.50
C GLU A 38 -23.37 -54.23 -19.32
N ASP A 39 -24.44 -54.65 -18.63
CA ASP A 39 -25.64 -55.25 -19.22
C ASP A 39 -26.79 -54.26 -19.48
N SER A 40 -26.52 -52.94 -19.61
CA SER A 40 -27.55 -51.90 -19.81
C SER A 40 -28.54 -52.21 -20.94
N ARG A 41 -28.07 -52.79 -22.05
CA ARG A 41 -28.92 -53.29 -23.14
C ARG A 41 -29.80 -54.48 -22.71
N GLU A 42 -29.24 -55.42 -21.97
CA GLU A 42 -29.98 -56.56 -21.43
C GLU A 42 -31.05 -56.10 -20.42
N LEU A 43 -30.75 -55.06 -19.68
CA LEU A 43 -31.62 -54.44 -18.70
C LEU A 43 -32.76 -53.63 -19.35
N LEU A 44 -32.47 -52.95 -20.47
CA LEU A 44 -33.50 -52.36 -21.34
C LEU A 44 -34.47 -53.44 -21.86
N VAL A 45 -33.95 -54.59 -22.30
CA VAL A 45 -34.78 -55.73 -22.75
C VAL A 45 -35.63 -56.30 -21.61
N LYS A 46 -35.09 -56.40 -20.39
CA LYS A 46 -35.85 -56.81 -19.19
C LYS A 46 -36.97 -55.83 -18.86
N ILE A 47 -36.70 -54.52 -18.90
CA ILE A 47 -37.72 -53.47 -18.70
C ILE A 47 -38.81 -53.57 -19.78
N GLU A 48 -38.42 -53.77 -21.04
CA GLU A 48 -39.36 -53.96 -22.13
C GLU A 48 -40.27 -55.17 -21.88
N GLY A 49 -39.70 -56.27 -21.38
CA GLY A 49 -40.44 -57.46 -20.96
C GLY A 49 -41.41 -57.21 -19.79
N ILE A 50 -41.03 -56.39 -18.81
CA ILE A 50 -41.91 -55.99 -17.70
C ILE A 50 -43.06 -55.12 -18.22
N ILE A 51 -42.77 -54.13 -19.06
CA ILE A 51 -43.79 -53.24 -19.64
C ILE A 51 -44.84 -54.03 -20.43
N LYS A 52 -44.42 -55.08 -21.16
CA LYS A 52 -45.34 -55.96 -21.91
C LYS A 52 -46.24 -56.82 -21.02
N ASN A 53 -45.81 -57.11 -19.79
CA ASN A 53 -46.49 -58.06 -18.88
C ASN A 53 -47.17 -57.40 -17.66
N ILE A 54 -47.19 -56.07 -17.59
CA ILE A 54 -47.86 -55.33 -16.53
C ILE A 54 -49.39 -55.42 -16.69
N ALA A 55 -50.07 -55.90 -15.64
CA ALA A 55 -51.53 -55.92 -15.58
C ALA A 55 -52.09 -54.47 -15.53
N PRO A 56 -53.26 -54.19 -16.12
CA PRO A 56 -53.84 -52.83 -16.21
C PRO A 56 -53.93 -52.01 -14.91
N PRO A 57 -54.21 -52.59 -13.71
CA PRO A 57 -54.26 -51.80 -12.48
C PRO A 57 -52.88 -51.44 -11.92
N ASN A 58 -51.80 -51.99 -12.46
CA ASN A 58 -50.44 -51.78 -11.96
C ASN A 58 -49.75 -50.66 -12.75
N LYS A 59 -49.10 -49.74 -12.03
CA LYS A 59 -48.24 -48.71 -12.62
C LYS A 59 -46.78 -49.03 -12.30
N LEU A 60 -45.91 -48.83 -13.27
CA LEU A 60 -44.46 -48.88 -13.11
C LEU A 60 -43.90 -47.48 -13.31
N ILE A 61 -43.12 -47.01 -12.34
CA ILE A 61 -42.36 -45.76 -12.45
C ILE A 61 -40.90 -46.14 -12.51
N ILE A 62 -40.22 -45.68 -13.55
CA ILE A 62 -38.79 -45.86 -13.77
C ILE A 62 -38.16 -44.48 -13.74
N THR A 63 -37.08 -44.32 -12.99
CA THR A 63 -36.30 -43.08 -12.93
C THR A 63 -34.85 -43.37 -13.29
N SER A 64 -34.24 -42.45 -14.02
CA SER A 64 -32.82 -42.46 -14.35
C SER A 64 -32.28 -41.03 -14.39
N ARG A 65 -30.97 -40.88 -14.19
CA ARG A 65 -30.26 -39.65 -14.57
C ARG A 65 -30.23 -39.54 -16.09
N LEU A 66 -30.31 -38.31 -16.60
CA LEU A 66 -30.42 -38.02 -18.04
C LEU A 66 -29.19 -38.55 -18.79
N GLU A 67 -27.99 -38.28 -18.31
CA GLU A 67 -26.73 -38.69 -18.94
C GLU A 67 -26.58 -40.22 -19.02
N ILE A 68 -27.00 -40.96 -17.98
CA ILE A 68 -26.96 -42.43 -17.98
C ILE A 68 -27.95 -42.98 -19.01
N LEU A 69 -29.10 -42.32 -19.14
CA LEU A 69 -30.11 -42.68 -20.12
C LEU A 69 -29.60 -42.41 -21.54
N LEU A 70 -29.06 -41.22 -21.80
CA LEU A 70 -28.49 -40.84 -23.10
C LEU A 70 -27.32 -41.76 -23.50
N GLU A 71 -26.42 -42.09 -22.56
CA GLU A 71 -25.31 -43.03 -22.80
C GLU A 71 -25.84 -44.44 -23.13
N ALA A 72 -26.83 -44.95 -22.36
CA ALA A 72 -27.39 -46.29 -22.58
C ALA A 72 -28.13 -46.42 -23.93
N PHE A 73 -28.76 -45.35 -24.41
CA PHE A 73 -29.42 -45.29 -25.72
C PHE A 73 -28.50 -44.82 -26.85
N SER A 74 -27.29 -44.36 -26.54
CA SER A 74 -26.33 -43.79 -27.49
C SER A 74 -26.96 -42.67 -28.34
N THR A 75 -27.61 -41.70 -27.68
CA THR A 75 -28.28 -40.55 -28.30
C THR A 75 -28.05 -39.28 -27.49
N GLU A 76 -28.24 -38.12 -28.10
CA GLU A 76 -28.08 -36.81 -27.45
C GLU A 76 -29.43 -36.23 -26.96
N GLU A 77 -30.54 -36.68 -27.54
CA GLU A 77 -31.88 -36.20 -27.16
C GLU A 77 -32.69 -37.23 -26.37
N ILE A 78 -33.34 -36.78 -25.29
CA ILE A 78 -34.25 -37.61 -24.48
C ILE A 78 -35.45 -38.13 -25.28
N THR A 79 -35.88 -37.39 -26.29
CA THR A 79 -36.97 -37.73 -27.22
C THR A 79 -36.71 -39.02 -27.99
N ASN A 80 -35.43 -39.36 -28.19
CA ASN A 80 -34.95 -40.57 -28.87
C ASN A 80 -34.77 -41.75 -27.91
N CYS A 81 -34.71 -41.49 -26.61
CA CYS A 81 -34.77 -42.55 -25.61
C CYS A 81 -36.22 -43.04 -25.54
N ARG A 82 -36.51 -44.23 -26.05
CA ARG A 82 -37.87 -44.80 -26.01
C ARG A 82 -37.84 -46.29 -25.75
N ILE A 83 -38.80 -46.75 -24.94
CA ILE A 83 -39.06 -48.18 -24.74
C ILE A 83 -40.48 -48.44 -25.25
N ASN A 84 -40.61 -49.10 -26.41
CA ASN A 84 -41.87 -49.25 -27.15
C ASN A 84 -42.55 -47.88 -27.44
N LYS A 85 -43.79 -47.70 -26.96
CA LYS A 85 -44.58 -46.47 -27.11
C LYS A 85 -44.42 -45.50 -25.93
N GLN A 86 -43.60 -45.83 -24.94
CA GLN A 86 -43.42 -45.02 -23.74
C GLN A 86 -42.29 -44.02 -23.92
N HIS A 87 -42.50 -42.83 -23.38
CA HIS A 87 -41.55 -41.72 -23.40
C HIS A 87 -40.95 -41.49 -22.02
N TRP A 88 -39.76 -40.90 -21.98
CA TRP A 88 -39.18 -40.37 -20.76
C TRP A 88 -39.60 -38.91 -20.60
N GLU A 89 -39.93 -38.54 -19.37
CA GLU A 89 -40.26 -37.16 -18.99
C GLU A 89 -39.08 -36.57 -18.23
N ASP A 90 -38.62 -35.39 -18.64
CA ASP A 90 -37.61 -34.64 -17.91
C ASP A 90 -38.26 -33.95 -16.71
N LEU A 91 -37.76 -34.24 -15.51
CA LEU A 91 -38.28 -33.70 -14.25
C LEU A 91 -37.47 -32.49 -13.76
N THR A 92 -36.54 -31.96 -14.57
CA THR A 92 -35.76 -30.77 -14.24
C THR A 92 -36.67 -29.55 -14.10
N ILE A 93 -36.57 -28.84 -12.97
CA ILE A 93 -37.41 -27.67 -12.72
C ILE A 93 -36.67 -26.41 -13.14
N THR A 94 -37.30 -25.64 -14.01
CA THR A 94 -36.78 -24.36 -14.53
C THR A 94 -37.60 -23.15 -14.07
N ASP A 95 -38.58 -23.36 -13.18
CA ASP A 95 -39.46 -22.32 -12.65
C ASP A 95 -39.05 -21.97 -11.21
N ASN A 96 -38.46 -20.79 -11.03
CA ASN A 96 -37.99 -20.26 -9.75
C ASN A 96 -39.13 -20.18 -8.72
N SER A 97 -40.36 -19.88 -9.16
CA SER A 97 -41.52 -19.77 -8.27
C SER A 97 -41.92 -21.11 -7.65
N VAL A 98 -41.70 -22.21 -8.39
CA VAL A 98 -41.93 -23.57 -7.92
C VAL A 98 -40.83 -23.97 -6.93
N LEU A 99 -39.56 -23.75 -7.26
CA LEU A 99 -38.43 -24.06 -6.36
C LEU A 99 -38.52 -23.28 -5.04
N LYS A 100 -38.88 -22.00 -5.09
CA LYS A 100 -39.06 -21.16 -3.91
C LYS A 100 -40.13 -21.70 -2.97
N LYS A 101 -41.24 -22.22 -3.50
CA LYS A 101 -42.28 -22.85 -2.68
C LYS A 101 -41.76 -24.09 -1.96
N PHE A 102 -41.07 -24.98 -2.68
CA PHE A 102 -40.45 -26.17 -2.09
C PHE A 102 -39.40 -25.81 -1.03
N TRP A 103 -38.54 -24.83 -1.31
CA TRP A 103 -37.52 -24.38 -0.36
C TRP A 103 -38.13 -23.87 0.94
N ILE A 104 -39.14 -23.00 0.86
CA ILE A 104 -39.83 -22.47 2.05
C ILE A 104 -40.46 -23.61 2.87
N GLU A 105 -41.04 -24.61 2.20
CA GLU A 105 -41.63 -25.76 2.87
C GLU A 105 -40.57 -26.63 3.56
N PHE A 106 -39.46 -26.95 2.88
CA PHE A 106 -38.35 -27.73 3.45
C PHE A 106 -37.69 -27.00 4.62
N ALA A 107 -37.44 -25.70 4.48
CA ALA A 107 -36.84 -24.87 5.51
C ALA A 107 -37.74 -24.77 6.75
N LYS A 108 -39.05 -24.64 6.57
CA LYS A 108 -40.03 -24.62 7.67
C LYS A 108 -40.08 -25.96 8.40
N ASN A 109 -40.06 -27.08 7.67
CA ASN A 109 -40.10 -28.41 8.27
C ASN A 109 -38.82 -28.77 9.02
N SER A 110 -37.69 -28.15 8.66
CA SER A 110 -36.38 -28.41 9.25
C SER A 110 -35.91 -27.30 10.21
N GLU A 111 -36.80 -26.35 10.53
CA GLU A 111 -36.57 -25.26 11.48
C GLU A 111 -35.29 -24.44 11.18
N LEU A 112 -35.02 -24.17 9.90
CA LEU A 112 -33.82 -23.42 9.52
C LEU A 112 -33.85 -21.95 9.97
N PRO A 113 -32.69 -21.34 10.29
CA PRO A 113 -32.59 -19.91 10.59
C PRO A 113 -33.01 -19.04 9.41
N GLN A 114 -33.75 -17.95 9.68
CA GLN A 114 -34.29 -17.04 8.66
C GLN A 114 -33.23 -16.54 7.66
N ARG A 115 -32.00 -16.25 8.15
CA ARG A 115 -30.87 -15.86 7.29
C ARG A 115 -30.61 -16.87 6.17
N ILE A 116 -30.61 -18.18 6.47
CA ILE A 116 -30.35 -19.23 5.48
C ILE A 116 -31.52 -19.35 4.49
N ILE A 117 -32.75 -19.19 5.01
CA ILE A 117 -33.96 -19.18 4.18
C ILE A 117 -33.87 -18.08 3.14
N ASP A 118 -33.55 -16.86 3.57
CA ASP A 118 -33.45 -15.70 2.68
C ASP A 118 -32.27 -15.83 1.71
N LEU A 119 -31.09 -16.26 2.16
CA LEU A 119 -29.92 -16.47 1.29
C LEU A 119 -30.22 -17.41 0.11
N VAL A 120 -30.79 -18.59 0.37
CA VAL A 120 -31.10 -19.56 -0.69
C VAL A 120 -32.27 -19.08 -1.55
N LYS A 121 -33.23 -18.35 -0.96
CA LYS A 121 -34.37 -17.79 -1.70
C LYS A 121 -33.93 -16.71 -2.67
N ASP A 122 -33.13 -15.75 -2.21
CA ASP A 122 -32.59 -14.67 -3.03
C ASP A 122 -31.74 -15.26 -4.16
N LYS A 123 -30.96 -16.30 -3.86
CA LYS A 123 -30.21 -17.05 -4.86
C LYS A 123 -31.09 -17.69 -5.94
N ILE A 124 -32.18 -18.36 -5.56
CA ILE A 124 -33.14 -18.93 -6.53
C ILE A 124 -33.74 -17.84 -7.43
N GLU A 125 -33.87 -16.59 -6.95
CA GLU A 125 -34.38 -15.47 -7.74
C GLU A 125 -33.34 -14.92 -8.72
N GLU A 126 -32.07 -14.90 -8.34
CA GLU A 126 -30.96 -14.35 -9.12
C GLU A 126 -30.37 -15.32 -10.15
N GLU A 127 -30.48 -16.64 -9.93
CA GLU A 127 -29.80 -17.63 -10.75
C GLU A 127 -30.40 -17.82 -12.15
N GLU A 128 -29.53 -18.04 -13.14
CA GLU A 128 -29.97 -18.48 -14.46
C GLU A 128 -30.60 -19.87 -14.36
N LYS A 129 -31.62 -20.12 -15.20
CA LYS A 129 -32.42 -21.35 -15.19
C LYS A 129 -31.60 -22.64 -15.24
N GLN A 130 -30.41 -22.58 -15.83
CA GLN A 130 -29.51 -23.72 -16.04
C GLN A 130 -28.63 -24.03 -14.81
N SER A 131 -28.57 -23.13 -13.82
CA SER A 131 -27.73 -23.27 -12.62
C SER A 131 -28.51 -23.61 -11.35
N LEU A 132 -29.84 -23.47 -11.40
CA LEU A 132 -30.77 -23.65 -10.28
C LEU A 132 -30.56 -24.96 -9.51
N LEU A 133 -30.55 -24.85 -8.18
CA LEU A 133 -30.64 -26.00 -7.29
C LEU A 133 -31.98 -26.74 -7.48
N GLN A 134 -31.89 -28.06 -7.68
CA GLN A 134 -33.04 -28.93 -7.85
C GLN A 134 -33.64 -29.33 -6.49
N ILE A 135 -34.91 -29.75 -6.47
CA ILE A 135 -35.65 -30.12 -5.24
C ILE A 135 -34.85 -31.05 -4.33
N GLY A 136 -34.18 -32.06 -4.88
CA GLY A 136 -33.38 -33.00 -4.09
C GLY A 136 -32.19 -32.34 -3.38
N GLN A 137 -31.59 -31.32 -4.00
CA GLN A 137 -30.47 -30.56 -3.44
C GLN A 137 -30.96 -29.59 -2.36
N LEU A 138 -32.09 -28.91 -2.60
CA LEU A 138 -32.74 -28.05 -1.61
C LEU A 138 -33.17 -28.86 -0.37
N ASN A 139 -33.75 -30.03 -0.57
CA ASN A 139 -34.10 -30.93 0.54
C ASN A 139 -32.84 -31.43 1.28
N PHE A 140 -31.76 -31.72 0.57
CA PHE A 140 -30.50 -32.10 1.20
C PHE A 140 -29.98 -30.98 2.12
N VAL A 141 -29.91 -29.74 1.62
CA VAL A 141 -29.51 -28.57 2.42
C VAL A 141 -30.42 -28.41 3.64
N ALA A 142 -31.73 -28.55 3.48
CA ALA A 142 -32.67 -28.43 4.59
C ALA A 142 -32.43 -29.45 5.71
N ASN A 143 -31.89 -30.63 5.40
CA ASN A 143 -31.59 -31.68 6.37
C ASN A 143 -30.14 -31.61 6.91
N VAL A 144 -29.34 -30.62 6.53
CA VAL A 144 -28.03 -30.37 7.14
C VAL A 144 -28.24 -29.69 8.50
N GLU A 145 -27.45 -30.09 9.51
CA GLU A 145 -27.46 -29.49 10.84
C GLU A 145 -27.36 -27.94 10.73
N PRO A 146 -28.31 -27.17 11.30
CA PRO A 146 -28.34 -25.71 11.15
C PRO A 146 -27.02 -25.02 11.55
N GLU A 147 -26.32 -25.55 12.56
CA GLU A 147 -25.05 -25.03 13.03
C GLU A 147 -23.96 -25.09 11.94
N LYS A 148 -24.02 -26.09 11.04
CA LYS A 148 -23.07 -26.22 9.93
C LYS A 148 -23.34 -25.23 8.81
N LEU A 149 -24.57 -24.71 8.70
CA LEU A 149 -24.96 -23.77 7.65
C LEU A 149 -24.82 -22.30 8.09
N GLN A 150 -24.89 -22.03 9.40
CA GLN A 150 -25.06 -20.68 9.95
C GLN A 150 -23.92 -19.70 9.59
N GLU A 151 -22.71 -20.22 9.38
CA GLU A 151 -21.51 -19.45 9.03
C GLU A 151 -21.09 -19.57 7.56
N GLN A 152 -21.83 -20.36 6.76
CA GLN A 152 -21.45 -20.65 5.38
C GLN A 152 -21.85 -19.51 4.42
N SER A 153 -21.05 -19.32 3.38
CA SER A 153 -21.42 -18.47 2.24
C SER A 153 -22.49 -19.15 1.37
N VAL A 154 -23.08 -18.42 0.44
CA VAL A 154 -24.04 -19.00 -0.53
C VAL A 154 -23.34 -20.06 -1.39
N GLU A 155 -22.10 -19.80 -1.79
CA GLU A 155 -21.27 -20.69 -2.59
C GLU A 155 -20.92 -21.99 -1.83
N ASP A 156 -20.70 -21.91 -0.53
CA ASP A 156 -20.48 -23.08 0.32
C ASP A 156 -21.77 -23.88 0.51
N ILE A 157 -22.91 -23.20 0.66
CA ILE A 157 -24.23 -23.86 0.70
C ILE A 157 -24.50 -24.60 -0.61
N GLU A 158 -24.19 -24.00 -1.77
CA GLU A 158 -24.28 -24.70 -3.06
C GLU A 158 -23.35 -25.91 -3.14
N HIS A 159 -22.11 -25.77 -2.68
CA HIS A 159 -21.14 -26.87 -2.64
C HIS A 159 -21.68 -28.05 -1.82
N ILE A 160 -22.27 -27.76 -0.65
CA ILE A 160 -22.95 -28.73 0.21
C ILE A 160 -24.17 -29.34 -0.50
N ALA A 161 -25.00 -28.50 -1.14
CA ALA A 161 -26.20 -28.93 -1.86
C ALA A 161 -25.88 -29.92 -2.98
N ARG A 162 -24.73 -29.74 -3.62
CA ARG A 162 -24.24 -30.54 -4.75
C ARG A 162 -23.37 -31.73 -4.30
N TYR A 163 -23.61 -32.30 -3.10
CA TYR A 163 -22.87 -33.43 -2.51
C TYR A 163 -22.63 -34.62 -3.45
N ASN A 164 -23.61 -34.96 -4.31
CA ASN A 164 -23.47 -36.08 -5.26
C ASN A 164 -22.31 -35.90 -6.27
N SER A 165 -21.81 -34.68 -6.45
CA SER A 165 -20.69 -34.36 -7.35
C SER A 165 -19.36 -34.96 -6.88
N GLU A 166 -19.22 -35.23 -5.58
CA GLU A 166 -18.05 -35.93 -5.04
C GLU A 166 -17.93 -37.36 -5.60
N ASN A 167 -19.05 -38.07 -5.73
CA ASN A 167 -19.08 -39.42 -6.29
C ASN A 167 -18.77 -39.43 -7.79
N ILE A 168 -19.18 -38.38 -8.50
CA ILE A 168 -18.84 -38.19 -9.92
C ILE A 168 -17.32 -38.01 -10.05
N ALA A 169 -16.73 -37.10 -9.26
CA ALA A 169 -15.29 -36.86 -9.21
C ALA A 169 -14.49 -38.16 -8.96
N LYS A 170 -14.85 -38.92 -7.92
CA LYS A 170 -14.20 -40.19 -7.59
C LYS A 170 -14.29 -41.20 -8.74
N SER A 171 -15.47 -41.34 -9.36
CA SER A 171 -15.68 -42.28 -10.48
C SER A 171 -14.81 -41.94 -11.69
N ILE A 172 -14.66 -40.65 -12.03
CA ILE A 172 -13.80 -40.22 -13.15
C ILE A 172 -12.33 -40.47 -12.81
N GLN A 173 -11.91 -40.12 -11.60
CA GLN A 173 -10.53 -40.30 -11.12
C GLN A 173 -10.08 -41.76 -11.13
N GLU A 174 -10.97 -42.70 -10.81
CA GLU A 174 -10.70 -44.13 -10.85
C GLU A 174 -10.58 -44.68 -12.28
N LYS A 175 -11.38 -44.18 -13.24
CA LYS A 175 -11.41 -44.68 -14.61
C LYS A 175 -10.34 -44.08 -15.50
N ASN A 176 -10.21 -42.76 -15.48
CA ASN A 176 -9.34 -42.04 -16.38
C ASN A 176 -8.67 -40.87 -15.64
N LYS A 177 -7.42 -41.09 -15.23
CA LYS A 177 -6.64 -40.09 -14.48
C LYS A 177 -6.37 -38.83 -15.28
N ALA A 178 -6.18 -38.95 -16.61
CA ALA A 178 -5.96 -37.80 -17.48
C ALA A 178 -7.23 -36.95 -17.60
N ALA A 179 -8.38 -37.58 -17.87
CA ALA A 179 -9.68 -36.89 -17.89
C ALA A 179 -10.03 -36.23 -16.55
N ALA A 180 -9.69 -36.87 -15.42
CA ALA A 180 -9.87 -36.28 -14.09
C ALA A 180 -8.95 -35.07 -13.85
N GLU A 181 -7.74 -35.07 -14.39
CA GLU A 181 -6.85 -33.90 -14.31
C GLU A 181 -7.37 -32.75 -15.16
N ILE A 182 -7.78 -33.02 -16.39
CA ILE A 182 -8.32 -32.01 -17.31
C ILE A 182 -9.62 -31.44 -16.77
N LEU A 183 -10.53 -32.28 -16.27
CA LEU A 183 -11.78 -31.81 -15.68
C LEU A 183 -11.50 -30.88 -14.49
N ALA A 184 -10.51 -31.19 -13.65
CA ALA A 184 -10.11 -30.32 -12.54
C ALA A 184 -9.58 -28.95 -13.04
N VAL A 185 -8.78 -28.94 -14.11
CA VAL A 185 -8.27 -27.71 -14.72
C VAL A 185 -9.39 -26.90 -15.37
N LEU A 186 -10.34 -27.55 -16.05
CA LEU A 186 -11.54 -26.90 -16.59
C LEU A 186 -12.34 -26.16 -15.50
N GLY A 187 -12.35 -26.70 -14.28
CA GLY A 187 -12.94 -26.03 -13.10
C GLY A 187 -12.33 -24.67 -12.76
N PHE A 188 -11.10 -24.39 -13.21
CA PHE A 188 -10.47 -23.08 -13.03
C PHE A 188 -10.82 -22.10 -14.15
N CYS A 189 -11.12 -22.58 -15.37
CA CYS A 189 -11.14 -21.75 -16.57
C CYS A 189 -12.49 -21.72 -17.32
N SER A 190 -13.47 -22.54 -16.91
CA SER A 190 -14.77 -22.68 -17.57
C SER A 190 -15.89 -22.95 -16.55
N THR A 191 -17.12 -22.61 -16.93
CA THR A 191 -18.36 -22.94 -16.21
C THR A 191 -19.41 -23.48 -17.18
N VAL A 192 -20.67 -23.54 -16.75
CA VAL A 192 -21.82 -23.87 -17.63
C VAL A 192 -22.20 -22.73 -18.58
N ILE A 193 -21.76 -21.50 -18.30
CA ILE A 193 -22.09 -20.29 -19.07
C ILE A 193 -20.84 -19.70 -19.74
N ASP A 194 -19.70 -19.74 -19.07
CA ASP A 194 -18.46 -19.13 -19.54
C ASP A 194 -17.50 -20.20 -20.08
N PRO A 195 -17.19 -20.17 -21.39
CA PRO A 195 -16.33 -21.17 -22.00
C PRO A 195 -14.84 -20.90 -21.78
N VAL A 196 -14.02 -21.94 -21.99
CA VAL A 196 -12.57 -21.80 -22.26
C VAL A 196 -12.27 -22.16 -23.70
N SER A 197 -11.40 -21.37 -24.35
CA SER A 197 -10.95 -21.64 -25.72
C SER A 197 -9.87 -22.73 -25.77
N PHE A 198 -9.77 -23.46 -26.87
CA PHE A 198 -8.69 -24.44 -27.08
C PHE A 198 -7.30 -23.83 -26.95
N ILE A 199 -7.11 -22.59 -27.40
CA ILE A 199 -5.81 -21.90 -27.33
C ILE A 199 -5.42 -21.56 -25.88
N ASP A 200 -6.37 -21.10 -25.05
CA ASP A 200 -6.11 -20.85 -23.64
C ASP A 200 -5.85 -22.16 -22.88
N LEU A 201 -6.62 -23.21 -23.19
CA LEU A 201 -6.40 -24.54 -22.59
C LEU A 201 -5.03 -25.12 -22.99
N GLY A 202 -4.64 -24.96 -24.26
CA GLY A 202 -3.32 -25.36 -24.75
C GLY A 202 -2.19 -24.62 -24.03
N TYR A 203 -2.35 -23.31 -23.80
CA TYR A 203 -1.39 -22.53 -23.02
C TYR A 203 -1.29 -23.03 -21.57
N ILE A 204 -2.42 -23.30 -20.91
CA ILE A 204 -2.44 -23.79 -19.52
C ILE A 204 -1.65 -25.10 -19.38
N PHE A 205 -1.79 -26.02 -20.34
CA PHE A 205 -1.07 -27.31 -20.32
C PHE A 205 0.34 -27.27 -20.93
N SER A 206 0.74 -26.18 -21.58
CA SER A 206 2.07 -26.05 -22.21
C SER A 206 3.22 -26.04 -21.19
N ASP A 207 4.47 -26.01 -21.62
CA ASP A 207 5.64 -25.80 -20.73
C ASP A 207 6.10 -24.33 -20.66
N ASP A 208 5.32 -23.40 -21.21
CA ASP A 208 5.69 -21.98 -21.21
C ASP A 208 5.83 -21.43 -19.78
N GLN A 209 6.83 -20.56 -19.62
CA GLN A 209 7.20 -19.87 -18.39
C GLN A 209 6.85 -18.38 -18.46
N LYS A 210 6.37 -17.88 -19.61
CA LYS A 210 5.84 -16.52 -19.73
C LYS A 210 4.45 -16.46 -19.11
N PHE A 211 4.19 -15.36 -18.41
CA PHE A 211 2.90 -15.03 -17.86
C PHE A 211 2.35 -13.81 -18.60
N TYR A 212 1.49 -14.02 -19.60
CA TYR A 212 1.09 -12.98 -20.55
C TYR A 212 0.14 -11.93 -19.97
N ALA A 213 -0.77 -12.33 -19.08
CA ALA A 213 -1.69 -11.40 -18.43
C ALA A 213 -1.17 -10.81 -17.12
N ILE A 214 0.10 -11.06 -16.74
CA ILE A 214 0.71 -10.52 -15.52
C ILE A 214 1.86 -9.60 -15.90
N ASN A 215 1.77 -8.34 -15.50
CA ASN A 215 2.79 -7.34 -15.72
C ASN A 215 3.97 -7.50 -14.75
N LYS A 216 5.21 -7.41 -15.25
CA LYS A 216 6.43 -7.49 -14.43
C LYS A 216 6.96 -6.14 -13.93
N ARG A 217 6.45 -5.00 -14.43
CA ARG A 217 6.90 -3.67 -14.00
C ARG A 217 5.83 -3.04 -13.13
N ASP A 218 6.23 -2.39 -12.04
CA ASP A 218 5.31 -1.62 -11.20
C ASP A 218 5.15 -0.16 -11.65
N SER A 219 6.08 0.35 -12.46
CA SER A 219 6.15 1.77 -12.85
C SER A 219 5.41 2.07 -14.15
N PHE A 220 4.48 3.04 -14.11
CA PHE A 220 3.89 3.65 -15.30
C PHE A 220 4.83 4.72 -15.86
N ILE A 221 5.08 4.69 -17.18
CA ILE A 221 5.95 5.66 -17.84
C ILE A 221 5.09 6.56 -18.75
N LEU A 222 4.99 7.84 -18.36
CA LEU A 222 4.46 8.90 -19.21
C LEU A 222 5.57 9.45 -20.10
N THR A 223 5.40 9.33 -21.41
CA THR A 223 6.30 9.96 -22.39
C THR A 223 5.52 10.89 -23.31
N PRO A 224 6.01 12.11 -23.59
CA PRO A 224 5.45 12.95 -24.65
C PRO A 224 5.48 12.20 -25.99
N GLY A 225 4.31 11.97 -26.59
CA GLY A 225 4.19 11.17 -27.82
C GLY A 225 4.37 9.65 -27.64
N GLY A 226 4.38 9.16 -26.39
CA GLY A 226 4.42 7.73 -26.06
C GLY A 226 3.28 6.96 -26.71
N LYS A 227 3.57 5.78 -27.25
CA LYS A 227 2.56 4.85 -27.76
C LYS A 227 2.08 3.94 -26.62
N GLU A 228 0.80 3.61 -26.65
CA GLU A 228 0.16 2.63 -25.79
C GLU A 228 0.85 1.26 -25.95
N ASP A 229 0.94 0.49 -24.85
CA ASP A 229 1.44 -0.89 -24.95
C ASP A 229 0.44 -1.71 -25.79
N PRO A 230 0.90 -2.47 -26.81
CA PRO A 230 0.00 -3.32 -27.56
C PRO A 230 -0.58 -4.41 -26.67
N PHE A 231 -1.84 -4.78 -26.90
CA PHE A 231 -2.44 -5.94 -26.24
C PHE A 231 -1.57 -7.19 -26.47
N PRO A 232 -1.22 -7.94 -25.40
CA PRO A 232 -0.30 -9.06 -25.50
C PRO A 232 -0.82 -10.16 -26.44
N LYS A 233 0.13 -10.94 -26.96
CA LYS A 233 -0.14 -12.12 -27.79
C LYS A 233 0.69 -13.29 -27.30
N TYR A 234 0.11 -14.48 -27.37
CA TYR A 234 0.86 -15.71 -27.19
C TYR A 234 2.04 -15.76 -28.17
N SER A 235 3.21 -16.18 -27.70
CA SER A 235 4.41 -16.22 -28.55
C SER A 235 4.37 -17.35 -29.57
N ASP A 236 3.62 -18.40 -29.25
CA ASP A 236 3.50 -19.62 -30.03
C ASP A 236 2.02 -19.96 -30.22
N LYS A 237 1.75 -20.83 -31.20
CA LYS A 237 0.43 -21.40 -31.36
C LYS A 237 0.30 -22.57 -30.38
N TYR A 238 -0.46 -22.36 -29.30
CA TYR A 238 -0.73 -23.40 -28.32
C TYR A 238 -1.80 -24.36 -28.86
N ASP A 239 -1.37 -25.50 -29.39
CA ASP A 239 -2.24 -26.58 -29.81
C ASP A 239 -2.36 -27.63 -28.67
N LEU A 240 -3.53 -28.28 -28.58
CA LEU A 240 -3.77 -29.35 -27.61
C LEU A 240 -3.05 -30.63 -28.06
N ASP A 241 -2.34 -31.30 -27.15
CA ASP A 241 -1.73 -32.59 -27.46
C ASP A 241 -2.79 -33.72 -27.56
N ASN A 242 -2.39 -34.87 -28.13
CA ASN A 242 -3.31 -36.01 -28.30
C ASN A 242 -3.84 -36.56 -26.98
N THR A 243 -3.08 -36.47 -25.88
CA THR A 243 -3.53 -36.97 -24.57
C THR A 243 -4.67 -36.10 -24.04
N ILE A 244 -4.58 -34.79 -24.26
CA ILE A 244 -5.61 -33.83 -23.90
C ILE A 244 -6.85 -34.03 -24.77
N LEU A 245 -6.67 -34.21 -26.09
CA LEU A 245 -7.78 -34.44 -27.02
C LEU A 245 -8.54 -35.74 -26.70
N GLU A 246 -7.85 -36.86 -26.48
CA GLU A 246 -8.48 -38.14 -26.11
C GLU A 246 -9.26 -38.03 -24.79
N ALA A 247 -8.77 -37.24 -23.84
CA ALA A 247 -9.44 -37.04 -22.57
C ALA A 247 -10.62 -36.05 -22.67
N LEU A 248 -10.57 -35.06 -23.56
CA LEU A 248 -11.73 -34.21 -23.88
C LEU A 248 -12.82 -35.01 -24.58
N GLU A 249 -12.46 -35.86 -25.55
CA GLU A 249 -13.39 -36.78 -26.22
C GLU A 249 -14.08 -37.69 -25.19
N TYR A 250 -13.32 -38.27 -24.26
CA TYR A 250 -13.87 -39.08 -23.16
C TYR A 250 -14.91 -38.33 -22.31
N LEU A 251 -14.69 -37.04 -22.04
CA LEU A 251 -15.58 -36.19 -21.24
C LEU A 251 -16.83 -35.75 -22.03
N GLU A 252 -16.67 -35.46 -23.32
CA GLU A 252 -17.74 -35.05 -24.23
C GLU A 252 -18.69 -36.19 -24.57
N GLU A 253 -18.19 -37.39 -24.88
CA GLU A 253 -19.01 -38.60 -25.12
C GLU A 253 -19.95 -38.90 -23.94
N ARG A 254 -19.52 -38.54 -22.73
CA ARG A 254 -20.27 -38.74 -21.48
C ARG A 254 -21.11 -37.54 -21.09
N GLN A 255 -21.21 -36.55 -21.97
CA GLN A 255 -22.00 -35.34 -21.78
C GLN A 255 -21.64 -34.63 -20.47
N LEU A 256 -20.37 -34.67 -20.05
CA LEU A 256 -19.88 -33.91 -18.88
C LEU A 256 -19.49 -32.47 -19.28
N ILE A 257 -19.03 -32.34 -20.53
CA ILE A 257 -18.70 -31.08 -21.18
C ILE A 257 -19.40 -31.02 -22.54
N ARG A 258 -19.43 -29.83 -23.14
CA ARG A 258 -19.83 -29.58 -24.52
C ARG A 258 -18.73 -28.80 -25.22
N ILE A 259 -18.47 -29.12 -26.48
CA ILE A 259 -17.51 -28.39 -27.30
C ILE A 259 -18.24 -27.72 -28.46
N ASN A 260 -18.25 -26.39 -28.48
CA ASN A 260 -18.84 -25.59 -29.55
C ASN A 260 -17.75 -24.70 -30.15
N ASP A 261 -17.49 -24.77 -31.45
CA ASP A 261 -16.53 -23.86 -32.13
C ASP A 261 -15.16 -23.70 -31.43
N GLN A 262 -14.60 -24.80 -30.89
CA GLN A 262 -13.34 -24.82 -30.11
C GLN A 262 -13.41 -24.12 -28.75
N GLU A 263 -14.62 -23.95 -28.22
CA GLU A 263 -14.91 -23.49 -26.86
C GLU A 263 -15.51 -24.62 -26.04
N ILE A 264 -15.03 -24.80 -24.80
CA ILE A 264 -15.42 -25.88 -23.91
C ILE A 264 -16.26 -25.31 -22.76
N LEU A 265 -17.43 -25.92 -22.52
CA LEU A 265 -18.36 -25.60 -21.44
C LEU A 265 -18.65 -26.84 -20.60
N PHE A 266 -18.96 -26.67 -19.32
CA PHE A 266 -19.61 -27.73 -18.57
C PHE A 266 -21.06 -27.89 -19.03
N SER A 267 -21.52 -29.13 -19.17
CA SER A 267 -22.90 -29.40 -19.58
C SER A 267 -23.91 -29.25 -18.45
N HIS A 268 -23.46 -29.28 -17.18
CA HIS A 268 -24.31 -29.21 -15.99
C HIS A 268 -23.53 -28.71 -14.75
N PRO A 269 -24.15 -27.93 -13.82
CA PRO A 269 -23.48 -27.38 -12.62
C PRO A 269 -22.85 -28.44 -11.72
N ASN A 270 -23.48 -29.61 -11.57
CA ASN A 270 -22.91 -30.74 -10.82
C ASN A 270 -21.57 -31.24 -11.38
N TYR A 271 -21.30 -31.09 -12.68
CA TYR A 271 -20.01 -31.49 -13.27
C TYR A 271 -18.93 -30.43 -13.05
N TYR A 272 -19.32 -29.16 -13.12
CA TYR A 272 -18.49 -28.07 -12.64
C TYR A 272 -18.14 -28.29 -11.16
N GLU A 273 -19.10 -28.66 -10.33
CA GLU A 273 -18.83 -28.97 -8.93
C GLU A 273 -17.96 -30.23 -8.75
N ALA A 274 -18.13 -31.25 -9.60
CA ALA A 274 -17.26 -32.42 -9.58
C ALA A 274 -15.80 -32.04 -9.88
N SER A 275 -15.54 -31.04 -10.73
CA SER A 275 -14.19 -30.51 -10.96
C SER A 275 -13.57 -29.93 -9.69
N ARG A 276 -14.35 -29.21 -8.87
CA ARG A 276 -13.93 -28.64 -7.59
C ARG A 276 -13.53 -29.74 -6.60
N TYR A 277 -14.30 -30.83 -6.51
CA TYR A 277 -13.92 -32.00 -5.71
C TYR A 277 -12.62 -32.68 -6.19
N LEU A 278 -12.32 -32.66 -7.49
CA LEU A 278 -11.07 -33.19 -8.02
C LEU A 278 -9.83 -32.37 -7.62
N PHE A 279 -10.02 -31.11 -7.23
CA PHE A 279 -8.96 -30.29 -6.65
C PHE A 279 -8.58 -30.71 -5.24
N CYS A 280 -9.45 -31.37 -4.45
CA CYS A 280 -9.21 -31.69 -3.04
C CYS A 280 -8.45 -33.03 -2.86
N PRO A 281 -7.11 -33.14 -3.03
CA PRO A 281 -6.46 -34.42 -3.27
C PRO A 281 -5.76 -34.92 -2.00
N VAL A 282 -5.62 -36.24 -1.89
CA VAL A 282 -4.86 -36.84 -0.78
C VAL A 282 -3.34 -36.65 -0.96
N SER A 283 -2.83 -36.30 -2.16
CA SER A 283 -1.37 -36.14 -2.41
C SER A 283 -0.92 -34.67 -2.60
N LYS A 284 0.23 -34.32 -2.01
CA LYS A 284 0.85 -32.99 -2.17
C LYS A 284 1.34 -32.73 -3.61
N ILE A 285 1.80 -33.78 -4.30
CA ILE A 285 2.35 -33.67 -5.67
C ILE A 285 1.26 -33.23 -6.66
N LYS A 286 0.08 -33.86 -6.61
CA LYS A 286 -1.04 -33.49 -7.48
C LYS A 286 -1.51 -32.06 -7.22
N GLN A 287 -1.58 -31.65 -5.96
CA GLN A 287 -2.00 -30.29 -5.60
C GLN A 287 -1.03 -29.24 -6.15
N LYS A 288 0.29 -29.45 -5.99
CA LYS A 288 1.32 -28.56 -6.57
C LYS A 288 1.20 -28.45 -8.09
N LYS A 289 0.92 -29.58 -8.78
CA LYS A 289 0.70 -29.59 -10.22
C LYS A 289 -0.53 -28.76 -10.62
N LEU A 290 -1.65 -28.93 -9.92
CA LEU A 290 -2.88 -28.15 -10.16
C LEU A 290 -2.69 -26.65 -9.90
N LEU A 291 -1.93 -26.26 -8.88
CA LEU A 291 -1.59 -24.85 -8.63
C LEU A 291 -0.74 -24.24 -9.76
N THR A 292 0.09 -25.04 -10.43
CA THR A 292 0.83 -24.58 -11.62
C THR A 292 -0.13 -24.28 -12.77
N TYR A 293 -1.15 -25.12 -12.98
CA TYR A 293 -2.18 -24.85 -13.97
C TYR A 293 -3.04 -23.64 -13.60
N LEU A 294 -3.42 -23.50 -12.32
CA LEU A 294 -4.12 -22.31 -11.84
C LEU A 294 -3.33 -21.04 -12.14
N LYS A 295 -2.02 -21.04 -11.86
CA LYS A 295 -1.14 -19.90 -12.17
C LYS A 295 -1.16 -19.53 -13.65
N ARG A 296 -1.22 -20.52 -14.55
CA ARG A 296 -1.34 -20.27 -16.00
C ARG A 296 -2.74 -19.81 -16.39
N SER A 297 -3.79 -20.35 -15.77
CA SER A 297 -5.17 -19.87 -15.95
C SER A 297 -5.33 -18.40 -15.55
N LEU A 298 -4.63 -17.97 -14.49
CA LEU A 298 -4.53 -16.56 -14.05
C LEU A 298 -3.74 -15.67 -15.04
N SER A 299 -3.19 -16.26 -16.09
CA SER A 299 -2.31 -15.58 -17.03
C SER A 299 -2.77 -15.71 -18.49
N CYS A 300 -3.95 -16.29 -18.71
CA CYS A 300 -4.55 -16.40 -20.04
C CYS A 300 -4.93 -15.03 -20.60
N LEU A 301 -4.96 -14.90 -21.93
CA LEU A 301 -5.34 -13.65 -22.61
C LEU A 301 -6.85 -13.44 -22.74
N ASN A 302 -7.65 -14.38 -22.25
CA ASN A 302 -9.08 -14.22 -22.07
C ASN A 302 -9.40 -13.74 -20.63
N PRO A 303 -10.00 -12.55 -20.47
CA PRO A 303 -10.31 -12.01 -19.14
C PRO A 303 -11.31 -12.87 -18.37
N LYS A 304 -12.27 -13.53 -19.06
CA LYS A 304 -13.27 -14.38 -18.40
C LYS A 304 -12.60 -15.58 -17.73
N THR A 305 -11.74 -16.28 -18.48
CA THR A 305 -10.95 -17.41 -17.96
C THR A 305 -10.12 -17.00 -16.73
N THR A 306 -9.45 -15.87 -16.82
CA THR A 306 -8.60 -15.34 -15.75
C THR A 306 -9.42 -14.96 -14.51
N GLN A 307 -10.57 -14.32 -14.71
CA GLN A 307 -11.47 -13.93 -13.64
C GLN A 307 -12.11 -15.14 -12.96
N LEU A 308 -12.50 -16.18 -13.72
CA LEU A 308 -12.97 -17.44 -13.16
C LEU A 308 -11.91 -18.10 -12.29
N ALA A 309 -10.66 -18.14 -12.74
CA ALA A 309 -9.54 -18.70 -11.98
C ALA A 309 -9.33 -17.94 -10.66
N THR A 310 -9.46 -16.62 -10.70
CA THR A 310 -9.35 -15.75 -9.51
C THR A 310 -10.47 -16.02 -8.50
N LYS A 311 -11.72 -16.20 -8.98
CA LYS A 311 -12.88 -16.53 -8.13
C LYS A 311 -12.74 -17.87 -7.41
N GLN A 312 -11.81 -18.75 -7.82
CA GLN A 312 -11.55 -20.00 -7.11
C GLN A 312 -10.76 -19.81 -5.81
N PHE A 313 -10.08 -18.68 -5.59
CA PHE A 313 -9.15 -18.54 -4.47
C PHE A 313 -9.75 -18.89 -3.11
N GLU A 314 -10.96 -18.42 -2.80
CA GLU A 314 -11.62 -18.72 -1.51
C GLU A 314 -11.87 -20.22 -1.34
N PHE A 315 -12.46 -20.86 -2.36
CA PHE A 315 -12.70 -22.29 -2.35
C PHE A 315 -11.40 -23.08 -2.18
N LEU A 316 -10.35 -22.72 -2.94
CA LEU A 316 -9.07 -23.40 -2.88
C LEU A 316 -8.38 -23.17 -1.54
N TYR A 317 -8.43 -21.96 -0.98
CA TYR A 317 -7.80 -21.62 0.29
C TYR A 317 -8.44 -22.39 1.47
N THR A 318 -9.77 -22.52 1.45
CA THR A 318 -10.54 -23.25 2.46
C THR A 318 -10.28 -24.76 2.39
N ASN A 319 -10.18 -25.32 1.18
CA ASN A 319 -10.07 -26.77 0.97
C ASN A 319 -8.65 -27.30 0.74
N ALA A 320 -7.66 -26.42 0.52
CA ALA A 320 -6.27 -26.83 0.34
C ALA A 320 -5.63 -27.28 1.64
N LYS A 321 -4.61 -28.15 1.53
CA LYS A 321 -3.78 -28.50 2.68
C LYS A 321 -3.02 -27.27 3.16
N SER A 322 -2.80 -27.17 4.46
CA SER A 322 -2.08 -26.04 5.10
C SER A 322 -0.77 -25.66 4.41
N ALA A 323 -0.01 -26.64 3.92
CA ALA A 323 1.25 -26.43 3.20
C ALA A 323 1.13 -25.60 1.90
N PHE A 324 -0.07 -25.45 1.34
CA PHE A 324 -0.33 -24.73 0.08
C PHE A 324 -1.10 -23.42 0.25
N LYS A 325 -1.58 -23.12 1.46
CA LYS A 325 -2.32 -21.86 1.72
C LYS A 325 -1.48 -20.63 1.37
N ASN A 326 -0.20 -20.63 1.73
CA ASN A 326 0.73 -19.56 1.36
C ASN A 326 0.97 -19.46 -0.15
N GLU A 327 0.96 -20.59 -0.87
CA GLU A 327 1.11 -20.58 -2.33
C GLU A 327 -0.11 -19.94 -3.00
N ILE A 328 -1.32 -20.19 -2.48
CA ILE A 328 -2.56 -19.55 -2.94
C ILE A 328 -2.54 -18.04 -2.65
N LEU A 329 -2.12 -17.63 -1.44
CA LEU A 329 -1.95 -16.21 -1.10
C LEU A 329 -0.95 -15.52 -2.05
N ASN A 330 0.19 -16.18 -2.35
CA ASN A 330 1.17 -15.65 -3.30
C ASN A 330 0.59 -15.49 -4.72
N LEU A 331 -0.21 -16.46 -5.19
CA LEU A 331 -0.88 -16.34 -6.49
C LEU A 331 -1.86 -15.17 -6.52
N ALA A 332 -2.59 -14.92 -5.42
CA ALA A 332 -3.46 -13.76 -5.32
C ALA A 332 -2.67 -12.44 -5.28
N ILE A 333 -1.50 -12.40 -4.64
CA ILE A 333 -0.61 -11.22 -4.71
C ILE A 333 -0.17 -10.96 -6.16
N GLU A 334 0.16 -12.01 -6.93
CA GLU A 334 0.52 -11.86 -8.35
C GLU A 334 -0.62 -11.27 -9.20
N THR A 335 -1.89 -11.54 -8.86
CA THR A 335 -3.04 -10.95 -9.58
C THR A 335 -3.16 -9.44 -9.41
N LEU A 336 -2.52 -8.84 -8.39
CA LEU A 336 -2.46 -7.38 -8.22
C LEU A 336 -1.63 -6.68 -9.31
N SER A 337 -0.94 -7.45 -10.16
CA SER A 337 -0.21 -6.99 -11.33
C SER A 337 -0.85 -7.48 -12.64
N SER A 338 -2.10 -7.95 -12.61
CA SER A 338 -2.83 -8.37 -13.80
C SER A 338 -2.98 -7.23 -14.80
N ILE A 339 -3.01 -7.54 -16.10
CA ILE A 339 -3.41 -6.58 -17.13
C ILE A 339 -4.92 -6.34 -17.13
N PHE A 340 -5.73 -7.19 -16.51
CA PHE A 340 -7.19 -7.07 -16.49
C PHE A 340 -7.67 -6.45 -15.17
N PRO A 341 -8.36 -5.29 -15.21
CA PRO A 341 -8.84 -4.61 -13.99
C PRO A 341 -9.69 -5.52 -13.09
N GLY A 342 -10.71 -6.20 -13.63
CA GLY A 342 -11.56 -7.09 -12.84
C GLY A 342 -10.82 -8.28 -12.19
N VAL A 343 -9.64 -8.66 -12.68
CA VAL A 343 -8.80 -9.70 -12.06
C VAL A 343 -7.98 -9.11 -10.91
N GLU A 344 -7.40 -7.92 -11.09
CA GLU A 344 -6.75 -7.17 -10.00
C GLU A 344 -7.73 -6.93 -8.85
N ASP A 345 -8.95 -6.46 -9.16
CA ASP A 345 -9.99 -6.19 -8.17
C ASP A 345 -10.41 -7.47 -7.42
N SER A 346 -10.66 -8.56 -8.14
CA SER A 346 -11.08 -9.84 -7.53
C SER A 346 -9.99 -10.42 -6.62
N GLY A 347 -8.73 -10.34 -7.04
CA GLY A 347 -7.59 -10.75 -6.22
C GLY A 347 -7.42 -9.89 -4.97
N LEU A 348 -7.61 -8.57 -5.10
CA LEU A 348 -7.57 -7.63 -3.99
C LEU A 348 -8.64 -7.93 -2.93
N LEU A 349 -9.88 -8.23 -3.36
CA LEU A 349 -10.98 -8.58 -2.46
C LEU A 349 -10.67 -9.83 -1.62
N PHE A 350 -10.13 -10.88 -2.26
CA PHE A 350 -9.69 -12.08 -1.54
C PHE A 350 -8.58 -11.75 -0.52
N LEU A 351 -7.57 -10.98 -0.92
CA LEU A 351 -6.46 -10.61 -0.04
C LEU A 351 -6.90 -9.71 1.13
N MET A 352 -7.90 -8.86 0.92
CA MET A 352 -8.49 -8.04 1.99
C MET A 352 -9.10 -8.89 3.10
N TYR A 353 -9.78 -9.99 2.74
CA TYR A 353 -10.39 -10.91 3.71
C TYR A 353 -9.33 -11.71 4.50
N HIS A 354 -8.21 -12.03 3.85
CA HIS A 354 -7.10 -12.80 4.46
C HIS A 354 -5.89 -11.94 4.87
N ILE A 355 -6.05 -10.63 5.03
CA ILE A 355 -4.92 -9.70 5.24
C ILE A 355 -4.07 -10.03 6.47
N ASP A 356 -4.68 -10.55 7.53
CA ASP A 356 -3.99 -10.93 8.77
C ASP A 356 -3.15 -12.22 8.63
N GLN A 357 -3.31 -12.96 7.53
CA GLN A 357 -2.53 -14.16 7.20
C GLN A 357 -1.30 -13.87 6.33
N LEU A 358 -1.11 -12.61 5.91
CA LEU A 358 -0.05 -12.19 5.00
C LEU A 358 1.27 -11.84 5.74
N GLY A 359 2.39 -11.96 5.02
CA GLY A 359 3.68 -11.46 5.50
C GLY A 359 3.75 -9.92 5.50
N ARG A 360 4.69 -9.34 6.25
CA ARG A 360 4.81 -7.87 6.39
C ARG A 360 4.92 -7.12 5.06
N GLU A 361 5.68 -7.64 4.10
CA GLU A 361 5.84 -7.00 2.77
C GLU A 361 4.59 -7.14 1.89
N ASP A 362 3.87 -8.26 2.00
CA ASP A 362 2.60 -8.46 1.29
C ASP A 362 1.50 -7.56 1.85
N VAL A 363 1.44 -7.41 3.19
CA VAL A 363 0.54 -6.44 3.86
C VAL A 363 0.82 -5.02 3.37
N LYS A 364 2.10 -4.61 3.24
CA LYS A 364 2.43 -3.29 2.66
C LYS A 364 1.92 -3.16 1.23
N THR A 365 2.07 -4.20 0.40
CA THR A 365 1.64 -4.19 -1.00
C THR A 365 0.11 -4.07 -1.11
N VAL A 366 -0.63 -4.87 -0.35
CA VAL A 366 -2.10 -4.84 -0.30
C VAL A 366 -2.59 -3.49 0.23
N VAL A 367 -2.06 -3.02 1.37
CA VAL A 367 -2.43 -1.72 1.95
C VAL A 367 -2.18 -0.58 0.97
N ARG A 368 -1.04 -0.58 0.27
CA ARG A 368 -0.74 0.41 -0.76
C ARG A 368 -1.74 0.37 -1.91
N LYS A 369 -2.11 -0.81 -2.39
CA LYS A 369 -3.12 -0.97 -3.47
C LYS A 369 -4.50 -0.47 -3.03
N ILE A 370 -4.93 -0.79 -1.81
CA ILE A 370 -6.18 -0.27 -1.23
C ILE A 370 -6.12 1.25 -1.12
N GLN A 371 -5.04 1.81 -0.55
CA GLN A 371 -4.88 3.24 -0.32
C GLN A 371 -4.87 4.05 -1.64
N GLN A 372 -4.33 3.46 -2.72
CA GLN A 372 -4.33 4.04 -4.06
C GLN A 372 -5.68 3.93 -4.80
N GLY A 373 -6.62 3.11 -4.30
CA GLY A 373 -7.91 2.88 -4.94
C GLY A 373 -7.85 1.94 -6.15
N GLY A 374 -6.87 1.04 -6.20
CA GLY A 374 -6.66 0.15 -7.34
C GLY A 374 -6.09 0.87 -8.57
N THR A 375 -6.48 0.43 -9.77
CA THR A 375 -5.96 1.00 -11.01
C THR A 375 -6.63 2.32 -11.40
N ASN A 376 -5.82 3.35 -11.68
CA ASN A 376 -6.29 4.61 -12.25
C ASN A 376 -6.98 4.36 -13.61
N SER A 377 -8.22 4.84 -13.76
CA SER A 377 -9.01 4.72 -14.99
C SER A 377 -8.34 5.31 -16.23
N GLU A 378 -7.41 6.25 -16.06
CA GLU A 378 -6.62 6.82 -17.16
C GLU A 378 -5.66 5.80 -17.80
N ARG A 379 -5.37 4.70 -17.09
CA ARG A 379 -4.52 3.61 -17.58
C ARG A 379 -5.31 2.50 -18.26
N ILE A 380 -6.64 2.62 -18.37
CA ILE A 380 -7.52 1.60 -18.92
C ILE A 380 -7.73 1.84 -20.42
N TYR A 381 -7.38 0.83 -21.20
CA TYR A 381 -7.52 0.79 -22.65
C TYR A 381 -8.44 -0.36 -23.05
N TRP A 382 -8.93 -0.34 -24.30
CA TRP A 382 -9.89 -1.31 -24.80
C TRP A 382 -9.34 -2.05 -26.01
N TYR A 383 -9.16 -3.37 -25.88
CA TYR A 383 -8.84 -4.22 -27.02
C TYR A 383 -10.13 -4.59 -27.76
N ASN A 384 -10.18 -4.30 -29.06
CA ASN A 384 -11.32 -4.52 -29.95
C ASN A 384 -12.66 -3.99 -29.42
N ASN A 385 -12.65 -2.87 -28.68
CA ASN A 385 -13.84 -2.26 -28.07
C ASN A 385 -14.63 -3.24 -27.17
N LYS A 386 -13.96 -4.20 -26.54
CA LYS A 386 -14.61 -5.25 -25.72
C LYS A 386 -13.88 -5.52 -24.43
N ILE A 387 -12.56 -5.71 -24.48
CA ILE A 387 -11.76 -6.18 -23.36
C ILE A 387 -11.03 -4.99 -22.73
N PRO A 388 -11.31 -4.62 -21.47
CA PRO A 388 -10.54 -3.61 -20.76
C PRO A 388 -9.19 -4.19 -20.35
N TYR A 389 -8.11 -3.43 -20.55
CA TYR A 389 -6.76 -3.81 -20.09
C TYR A 389 -5.95 -2.60 -19.62
N ILE A 390 -4.97 -2.85 -18.74
CA ILE A 390 -4.14 -1.86 -18.08
C ILE A 390 -2.82 -1.70 -18.85
N SER A 391 -2.54 -0.49 -19.33
CA SER A 391 -1.27 -0.16 -19.98
C SER A 391 -0.21 0.32 -18.97
N GLN A 392 1.06 0.04 -19.25
CA GLN A 392 2.21 0.54 -18.49
C GLN A 392 2.86 1.77 -19.11
N GLN A 393 2.52 2.07 -20.37
CA GLN A 393 2.94 3.26 -21.09
C GLN A 393 1.73 4.08 -21.52
N GLY A 394 1.85 5.40 -21.37
CA GLY A 394 0.84 6.35 -21.83
C GLY A 394 1.50 7.55 -22.50
N GLY A 395 0.85 8.03 -23.57
CA GLY A 395 1.20 9.30 -24.19
C GLY A 395 0.69 10.46 -23.34
N LEU A 396 1.56 11.44 -23.06
CA LEU A 396 1.21 12.70 -22.36
C LEU A 396 0.15 13.55 -23.11
N PHE A 397 -0.15 13.18 -24.35
CA PHE A 397 -1.10 13.85 -25.23
C PHE A 397 -1.84 12.78 -26.05
N VAL A 398 -3.16 12.97 -26.22
CA VAL A 398 -4.05 12.46 -27.30
C VAL A 398 -5.28 11.61 -26.87
N SER A 399 -5.31 10.84 -25.77
CA SER A 399 -6.53 10.04 -25.47
C SER A 399 -7.66 10.82 -24.78
N HIS A 400 -7.35 11.82 -23.94
CA HIS A 400 -8.37 12.67 -23.29
C HIS A 400 -9.11 13.62 -24.27
N PHE A 401 -8.59 13.80 -25.49
CA PHE A 401 -9.15 14.69 -26.52
C PHE A 401 -9.48 13.99 -27.84
N ARG A 402 -9.44 12.65 -27.91
CA ARG A 402 -10.14 11.96 -29.00
C ARG A 402 -11.63 11.98 -28.70
N SER A 403 -12.22 13.15 -28.97
CA SER A 403 -13.53 13.23 -29.60
C SER A 403 -13.48 12.44 -30.92
N SER A 404 -13.39 11.11 -30.85
CA SER A 404 -13.98 10.29 -31.89
C SER A 404 -15.41 10.75 -32.00
N ASP A 405 -15.85 11.15 -33.20
CA ASP A 405 -17.20 11.60 -33.50
C ASP A 405 -18.21 10.91 -32.59
N ILE A 406 -18.75 11.66 -31.61
CA ILE A 406 -19.66 11.10 -30.61
C ILE A 406 -20.82 10.51 -31.40
N ASN A 407 -20.90 9.18 -31.44
CA ASN A 407 -21.99 8.50 -32.11
C ASN A 407 -23.22 8.63 -31.21
N VAL A 408 -23.95 9.74 -31.36
CA VAL A 408 -25.14 10.07 -30.58
C VAL A 408 -26.19 8.95 -30.68
N GLU A 409 -26.30 8.30 -31.83
CA GLU A 409 -27.22 7.18 -32.04
C GLU A 409 -26.82 5.96 -31.18
N LEU A 410 -25.53 5.64 -31.09
CA LEU A 410 -25.02 4.59 -30.22
C LEU A 410 -25.32 4.88 -28.74
N ILE A 411 -25.07 6.11 -28.28
CA ILE A 411 -25.32 6.53 -26.90
C ILE A 411 -26.82 6.43 -26.55
N GLU A 412 -27.69 6.90 -27.44
CA GLU A 412 -29.15 6.85 -27.21
C GLU A 412 -29.69 5.40 -27.28
N ASN A 413 -29.11 4.54 -28.11
CA ASN A 413 -29.42 3.10 -28.12
C ASN A 413 -29.06 2.46 -26.77
N ILE A 414 -27.83 2.67 -26.29
CA ILE A 414 -27.38 2.15 -24.98
C ILE A 414 -28.30 2.63 -23.87
N LYS A 415 -28.64 3.93 -23.85
CA LYS A 415 -29.57 4.52 -22.87
C LYS A 415 -30.95 3.85 -22.90
N ASN A 416 -31.51 3.59 -24.08
CA ASN A 416 -32.83 2.96 -24.20
C ASN A 416 -32.83 1.51 -23.73
N ARG A 417 -31.73 0.78 -23.93
CA ARG A 417 -31.54 -0.57 -23.39
C ARG A 417 -31.42 -0.57 -21.86
N LEU A 418 -30.64 0.36 -21.31
CA LEU A 418 -30.50 0.53 -19.86
C LEU A 418 -31.84 0.89 -19.18
N LYS A 419 -32.70 1.68 -19.83
CA LYS A 419 -34.07 1.98 -19.36
C LYS A 419 -34.99 0.74 -19.30
N ARG A 420 -34.63 -0.35 -19.98
CA ARG A 420 -35.37 -1.62 -20.00
C ARG A 420 -34.69 -2.71 -19.15
N GLU A 421 -33.70 -2.34 -18.34
CA GLU A 421 -32.90 -3.27 -17.52
C GLU A 421 -32.12 -4.30 -18.36
N GLU A 422 -31.87 -4.00 -19.64
CA GLU A 422 -31.05 -4.87 -20.48
C GLU A 422 -29.56 -4.72 -20.08
N ARG A 423 -28.87 -5.86 -19.96
CA ARG A 423 -27.41 -5.87 -19.73
C ARG A 423 -26.68 -5.27 -20.94
N VAL A 424 -25.70 -4.42 -20.64
CA VAL A 424 -24.76 -3.84 -21.62
C VAL A 424 -23.35 -4.29 -21.30
N SER A 425 -22.48 -4.32 -22.31
CA SER A 425 -21.07 -4.64 -22.13
C SER A 425 -20.33 -3.55 -21.36
N SER A 426 -19.20 -3.89 -20.75
CA SER A 426 -18.37 -2.93 -20.02
C SER A 426 -17.89 -1.78 -20.91
N TYR A 427 -17.59 -2.04 -22.18
CA TYR A 427 -17.24 -1.00 -23.15
C TYR A 427 -18.40 -0.03 -23.41
N GLU A 428 -19.61 -0.55 -23.63
CA GLU A 428 -20.81 0.28 -23.82
C GLU A 428 -21.13 1.10 -22.56
N ALA A 429 -21.05 0.50 -21.37
CA ALA A 429 -21.24 1.19 -20.10
C ALA A 429 -20.23 2.34 -19.92
N TRP A 430 -18.93 2.06 -20.14
CA TRP A 430 -17.87 3.07 -20.06
C TRP A 430 -18.04 4.19 -21.09
N THR A 431 -18.40 3.82 -22.32
CA THR A 431 -18.67 4.77 -23.40
C THR A 431 -19.85 5.67 -23.06
N TYR A 432 -20.93 5.10 -22.54
CA TYR A 432 -22.10 5.86 -22.09
C TYR A 432 -21.73 6.87 -21.00
N ILE A 433 -21.10 6.41 -19.92
CA ILE A 433 -20.78 7.25 -18.75
C ILE A 433 -19.85 8.42 -19.11
N ASN A 434 -18.84 8.19 -19.95
CA ASN A 434 -17.88 9.24 -20.32
C ASN A 434 -18.43 10.28 -21.31
N ASN A 435 -19.59 10.04 -21.92
CA ASN A 435 -20.23 10.96 -22.86
C ASN A 435 -21.47 11.65 -22.26
N LEU A 436 -21.68 11.55 -20.95
CA LEU A 436 -22.74 12.29 -20.25
C LEU A 436 -22.33 13.73 -19.96
N ASP A 437 -23.17 14.69 -20.35
CA ASP A 437 -23.06 16.07 -19.88
C ASP A 437 -23.80 16.27 -18.54
N SER A 438 -23.50 17.37 -17.84
CA SER A 438 -24.09 17.67 -16.52
C SER A 438 -25.62 17.79 -16.56
N ALA A 439 -26.19 18.39 -17.61
CA ALA A 439 -27.64 18.57 -17.75
C ALA A 439 -28.38 17.24 -17.96
N THR A 440 -27.73 16.27 -18.63
CA THR A 440 -28.26 14.92 -18.84
C THR A 440 -28.29 14.16 -17.52
N ILE A 441 -27.23 14.26 -16.71
CA ILE A 441 -27.11 13.51 -15.44
C ILE A 441 -28.24 13.83 -14.46
N GLU A 442 -28.64 15.10 -14.36
CA GLU A 442 -29.76 15.54 -13.49
C GLU A 442 -31.12 14.97 -13.91
N ASN A 443 -31.27 14.55 -15.17
CA ASN A 443 -32.51 14.07 -15.76
C ASN A 443 -32.50 12.58 -16.11
N VAL A 444 -31.47 11.84 -15.67
CA VAL A 444 -31.37 10.39 -15.90
C VAL A 444 -32.31 9.64 -14.96
N ALA A 445 -33.12 8.74 -15.51
CA ALA A 445 -33.95 7.83 -14.71
C ALA A 445 -33.07 6.95 -13.82
N LEU A 446 -33.39 6.86 -12.52
CA LEU A 446 -32.61 6.14 -11.50
C LEU A 446 -32.31 4.67 -11.84
N LEU A 447 -33.13 4.06 -12.69
CA LEU A 447 -32.91 2.70 -13.17
C LEU A 447 -31.57 2.55 -13.92
N ILE A 448 -31.12 3.60 -14.61
CA ILE A 448 -29.86 3.58 -15.36
C ILE A 448 -28.65 3.43 -14.42
N PRO A 449 -28.41 4.33 -13.43
CA PRO A 449 -27.28 4.16 -12.52
C PRO A 449 -27.39 2.88 -11.69
N LYS A 450 -28.59 2.42 -11.33
CA LYS A 450 -28.79 1.12 -10.69
C LYS A 450 -28.27 -0.05 -11.54
N THR A 451 -28.63 -0.08 -12.83
CA THR A 451 -28.13 -1.10 -13.77
C THR A 451 -26.62 -0.99 -14.00
N LEU A 452 -26.07 0.23 -14.04
CA LEU A 452 -24.63 0.44 -14.22
C LEU A 452 -23.80 0.05 -12.98
N LEU A 453 -24.36 0.15 -11.77
CA LEU A 453 -23.75 -0.37 -10.54
C LEU A 453 -23.72 -1.91 -10.49
N GLN A 454 -24.37 -2.62 -11.41
CA GLN A 454 -24.29 -4.08 -11.52
C GLN A 454 -23.17 -4.55 -12.46
N GLN A 455 -22.38 -3.63 -13.03
CA GLN A 455 -21.25 -3.98 -13.91
C GLN A 455 -20.13 -4.69 -13.14
N ASN A 456 -19.49 -5.68 -13.78
CA ASN A 456 -18.42 -6.47 -13.16
C ASN A 456 -17.19 -5.61 -12.78
N GLU A 457 -16.89 -4.57 -13.55
CA GLU A 457 -15.68 -3.76 -13.40
C GLU A 457 -15.83 -2.67 -12.33
N ALA A 458 -15.00 -2.68 -11.29
CA ALA A 458 -15.12 -1.72 -10.18
C ALA A 458 -14.85 -0.28 -10.62
N PHE A 459 -13.94 -0.06 -11.59
CA PHE A 459 -13.67 1.29 -12.12
C PHE A 459 -14.90 1.92 -12.80
N ILE A 460 -15.79 1.11 -13.38
CA ILE A 460 -17.07 1.59 -13.94
C ILE A 460 -18.00 1.98 -12.80
N ARG A 461 -18.22 1.08 -11.83
CA ARG A 461 -19.10 1.34 -10.67
C ARG A 461 -18.64 2.55 -9.86
N LYS A 462 -17.33 2.70 -9.65
CA LYS A 462 -16.68 3.86 -9.04
C LYS A 462 -17.05 5.15 -9.79
N LYS A 463 -16.94 5.15 -11.12
CA LYS A 463 -17.27 6.32 -11.95
C LYS A 463 -18.77 6.65 -11.84
N VAL A 464 -19.64 5.65 -11.85
CA VAL A 464 -21.09 5.80 -11.63
C VAL A 464 -21.35 6.47 -10.27
N ALA A 465 -20.77 5.94 -9.19
CA ALA A 465 -20.89 6.52 -7.85
C ALA A 465 -20.41 7.98 -7.83
N SER A 466 -19.24 8.28 -8.41
CA SER A 466 -18.69 9.63 -8.43
C SER A 466 -19.52 10.66 -9.21
N ILE A 467 -20.29 10.23 -10.21
CA ILE A 467 -21.06 11.13 -11.09
C ILE A 467 -22.49 11.26 -10.59
N PHE A 468 -23.20 10.16 -10.40
CA PHE A 468 -24.63 10.18 -10.12
C PHE A 468 -24.90 10.56 -8.66
N ILE A 469 -24.13 10.03 -7.71
CA ILE A 469 -24.31 10.41 -6.30
C ILE A 469 -23.93 11.89 -6.10
N ALA A 470 -22.90 12.38 -6.81
CA ALA A 470 -22.49 13.77 -6.68
C ALA A 470 -23.46 14.78 -7.33
N LYS A 471 -24.29 14.38 -8.29
CA LYS A 471 -25.09 15.31 -9.11
C LYS A 471 -26.61 15.10 -9.05
N SER A 472 -27.08 13.99 -8.50
CA SER A 472 -28.52 13.73 -8.38
C SER A 472 -29.14 14.44 -7.16
N PRO A 473 -30.39 14.94 -7.25
CA PRO A 473 -31.10 15.52 -6.12
C PRO A 473 -31.44 14.45 -5.06
N PHE A 474 -31.48 14.85 -3.78
CA PHE A 474 -31.75 13.94 -2.67
C PHE A 474 -33.27 13.68 -2.50
N ASP A 475 -33.76 12.58 -3.06
CA ASP A 475 -35.12 12.05 -2.88
C ASP A 475 -35.11 10.60 -2.35
N SER A 476 -36.28 9.98 -2.18
CA SER A 476 -36.37 8.57 -1.70
C SER A 476 -35.66 7.57 -2.60
N HIS A 477 -35.49 7.89 -3.89
CA HIS A 477 -34.83 7.01 -4.85
C HIS A 477 -33.31 7.18 -4.80
N TYR A 478 -32.83 8.37 -4.41
CA TYR A 478 -31.43 8.63 -4.12
C TYR A 478 -30.91 7.80 -2.93
N GLU A 479 -31.72 7.61 -1.89
CA GLU A 479 -31.36 6.76 -0.73
C GLU A 479 -31.07 5.30 -1.14
N ASP A 480 -31.91 4.72 -2.02
CA ASP A 480 -31.68 3.37 -2.55
C ASP A 480 -30.36 3.27 -3.33
N LEU A 481 -30.04 4.29 -4.14
CA LEU A 481 -28.81 4.32 -4.93
C LEU A 481 -27.56 4.41 -4.02
N ILE A 482 -27.61 5.24 -2.98
CA ILE A 482 -26.54 5.30 -1.96
C ILE A 482 -26.40 3.93 -1.30
N GLY A 483 -27.52 3.31 -0.91
CA GLY A 483 -27.53 2.01 -0.27
C GLY A 483 -26.81 0.93 -1.10
N ILE A 484 -27.00 0.93 -2.42
CA ILE A 484 -26.28 0.01 -3.31
C ILE A 484 -24.79 0.34 -3.35
N ALA A 485 -24.44 1.61 -3.62
CA ALA A 485 -23.05 1.99 -3.87
C ALA A 485 -22.17 2.00 -2.61
N ILE A 486 -22.75 2.22 -1.42
CA ILE A 486 -22.00 2.23 -0.16
C ILE A 486 -21.76 0.82 0.41
N ASN A 487 -22.57 -0.15 -0.02
CA ASN A 487 -22.42 -1.56 0.33
C ASN A 487 -21.60 -2.37 -0.68
N ASP A 488 -21.03 -1.72 -1.71
CA ASP A 488 -20.14 -2.37 -2.68
C ASP A 488 -18.96 -3.07 -1.96
N GLU A 489 -18.55 -4.22 -2.51
CA GLU A 489 -17.41 -4.97 -1.99
C GLU A 489 -16.09 -4.23 -2.20
N HIS A 490 -15.98 -3.46 -3.29
CA HIS A 490 -14.73 -2.80 -3.65
C HIS A 490 -14.56 -1.44 -2.93
N PRO A 491 -13.46 -1.24 -2.19
CA PRO A 491 -13.30 -0.08 -1.31
C PRO A 491 -13.31 1.25 -2.04
N ASP A 492 -12.87 1.29 -3.29
CA ASP A 492 -12.79 2.50 -4.09
C ASP A 492 -14.17 3.00 -4.61
N VAL A 493 -15.14 2.09 -4.75
CA VAL A 493 -16.53 2.46 -5.08
C VAL A 493 -17.17 3.14 -3.88
N VAL A 494 -17.05 2.51 -2.70
CA VAL A 494 -17.52 3.07 -1.43
C VAL A 494 -16.86 4.42 -1.15
N PHE A 495 -15.54 4.53 -1.34
CA PHE A 495 -14.82 5.80 -1.23
C PHE A 495 -15.43 6.89 -2.12
N SER A 496 -15.72 6.57 -3.38
CA SER A 496 -16.29 7.53 -4.33
C SER A 496 -17.69 7.97 -3.92
N THR A 497 -18.48 7.05 -3.35
CA THR A 497 -19.79 7.35 -2.72
C THR A 497 -19.63 8.29 -1.53
N VAL A 498 -18.77 7.96 -0.57
CA VAL A 498 -18.53 8.80 0.62
C VAL A 498 -18.05 10.19 0.22
N LYS A 499 -17.09 10.28 -0.71
CA LYS A 499 -16.59 11.55 -1.23
C LYS A 499 -17.71 12.38 -1.85
N ALA A 500 -18.58 11.77 -2.67
CA ALA A 500 -19.72 12.46 -3.27
C ALA A 500 -20.71 12.98 -2.22
N LEU A 501 -20.98 12.20 -1.17
CA LEU A 501 -21.83 12.60 -0.05
C LEU A 501 -21.25 13.79 0.72
N VAL A 502 -19.94 13.80 0.98
CA VAL A 502 -19.27 14.92 1.64
C VAL A 502 -19.29 16.18 0.77
N LEU A 503 -19.11 16.05 -0.55
CA LEU A 503 -19.19 17.19 -1.48
C LEU A 503 -20.58 17.82 -1.53
N ASN A 504 -21.64 17.03 -1.32
CA ASN A 504 -23.03 17.48 -1.28
C ASN A 504 -23.56 17.83 0.12
N TRP A 505 -22.70 17.81 1.14
CA TRP A 505 -23.11 17.92 2.54
C TRP A 505 -24.01 19.12 2.84
N THR A 506 -23.73 20.27 2.24
CA THR A 506 -24.49 21.52 2.46
C THR A 506 -25.90 21.47 1.87
N SER A 507 -26.14 20.63 0.86
CA SER A 507 -27.47 20.44 0.25
C SER A 507 -28.42 19.61 1.11
N PHE A 508 -27.89 18.85 2.08
CA PHE A 508 -28.69 17.96 2.92
C PHE A 508 -29.36 18.70 4.08
N ASN A 509 -30.62 18.34 4.36
CA ASN A 509 -31.31 18.75 5.58
C ASN A 509 -30.86 17.93 6.80
N SER A 510 -31.34 18.27 8.00
CA SER A 510 -30.90 17.64 9.25
C SER A 510 -31.14 16.12 9.30
N ILE A 511 -32.28 15.63 8.79
CA ILE A 511 -32.63 14.20 8.77
C ILE A 511 -31.69 13.47 7.81
N GLN A 512 -31.51 14.02 6.60
CA GLN A 512 -30.63 13.45 5.57
C GLN A 512 -29.18 13.38 6.06
N ARG A 513 -28.69 14.40 6.76
CA ARG A 513 -27.36 14.41 7.37
C ARG A 513 -27.17 13.28 8.39
N HIS A 514 -28.19 12.95 9.18
CA HIS A 514 -28.11 11.83 10.13
C HIS A 514 -28.00 10.48 9.39
N ILE A 515 -28.86 10.26 8.39
CA ILE A 515 -28.82 9.04 7.56
C ILE A 515 -27.44 8.88 6.89
N VAL A 516 -26.93 9.95 6.29
CA VAL A 516 -25.63 9.95 5.61
C VAL A 516 -24.48 9.66 6.58
N ILE A 517 -24.48 10.26 7.77
CA ILE A 517 -23.48 9.96 8.81
C ILE A 517 -23.53 8.48 9.18
N ASP A 518 -24.71 7.93 9.50
CA ASP A 518 -24.86 6.54 9.91
C ASP A 518 -24.36 5.57 8.82
N LEU A 519 -24.64 5.87 7.56
CA LEU A 519 -24.17 5.10 6.40
C LEU A 519 -22.64 5.14 6.29
N ILE A 520 -22.04 6.33 6.36
CA ILE A 520 -20.58 6.48 6.27
C ILE A 520 -19.88 5.81 7.46
N GLU A 521 -20.38 6.01 8.68
CA GLU A 521 -19.79 5.41 9.89
C GLU A 521 -19.85 3.88 9.84
N ASN A 522 -20.95 3.30 9.37
CA ASN A 522 -21.05 1.86 9.17
C ASN A 522 -20.10 1.33 8.11
N ALA A 523 -19.88 2.08 7.01
CA ALA A 523 -18.91 1.71 5.99
C ALA A 523 -17.46 1.76 6.53
N LEU A 524 -17.13 2.76 7.32
CA LEU A 524 -15.78 2.96 7.90
C LEU A 524 -15.39 1.88 8.91
N LYS A 525 -16.34 1.12 9.49
CA LYS A 525 -16.04 -0.05 10.34
C LYS A 525 -15.30 -1.16 9.58
N LYS A 526 -15.37 -1.19 8.24
CA LYS A 526 -14.62 -2.14 7.42
C LYS A 526 -13.18 -1.62 7.23
N ARG A 527 -12.18 -2.38 7.71
CA ARG A 527 -10.75 -2.00 7.66
C ARG A 527 -10.27 -1.54 6.27
N ALA A 528 -10.68 -2.21 5.19
CA ALA A 528 -10.28 -1.81 3.84
C ALA A 528 -10.85 -0.43 3.42
N ILE A 529 -12.07 -0.10 3.84
CA ILE A 529 -12.66 1.21 3.60
C ILE A 529 -11.90 2.28 4.40
N ALA A 530 -11.58 1.99 5.66
CA ALA A 530 -10.76 2.87 6.51
C ALA A 530 -9.39 3.18 5.87
N ILE A 531 -8.68 2.15 5.38
CA ILE A 531 -7.40 2.32 4.66
C ILE A 531 -7.58 3.19 3.41
N ARG A 532 -8.62 2.92 2.61
CA ARG A 532 -8.89 3.67 1.38
C ARG A 532 -9.22 5.15 1.64
N MET A 533 -9.95 5.43 2.72
CA MET A 533 -10.36 6.75 3.15
C MET A 533 -9.24 7.57 3.80
N TYR A 534 -8.15 6.92 4.21
CA TYR A 534 -7.09 7.52 5.01
C TYR A 534 -6.57 8.84 4.42
N ASN A 535 -6.11 8.84 3.17
CA ASN A 535 -5.58 10.05 2.52
C ASN A 535 -6.62 11.16 2.40
N PHE A 536 -7.89 10.82 2.14
CA PHE A 536 -8.95 11.83 2.04
C PHE A 536 -9.18 12.55 3.36
N VAL A 537 -9.04 11.84 4.49
CA VAL A 537 -9.19 12.45 5.81
C VAL A 537 -7.91 13.16 6.24
N THR A 538 -6.73 12.58 6.01
CA THR A 538 -5.47 13.19 6.46
C THR A 538 -5.01 14.35 5.59
N GLU A 539 -5.53 14.48 4.37
CA GLU A 539 -5.17 15.55 3.44
C GLU A 539 -6.36 16.44 3.11
N PHE A 540 -7.35 16.50 4.01
CA PHE A 540 -8.65 17.14 3.80
C PHE A 540 -8.57 18.64 3.46
N GLU A 541 -7.53 19.32 3.92
CA GLU A 541 -7.32 20.76 3.72
C GLU A 541 -6.68 21.11 2.35
N THR A 542 -5.99 20.18 1.68
CA THR A 542 -5.04 20.47 0.59
C THR A 542 -5.62 21.07 -0.72
N ASP A 543 -4.89 22.03 -1.31
CA ASP A 543 -5.33 22.91 -2.43
C ASP A 543 -5.15 22.38 -3.88
N TYR A 544 -4.29 21.37 -4.10
CA TYR A 544 -3.75 21.07 -5.44
C TYR A 544 -4.19 19.72 -6.03
N GLU A 545 -5.07 18.97 -5.37
CA GLU A 545 -5.60 17.73 -5.92
C GLU A 545 -7.04 17.90 -6.40
N ASP A 546 -7.35 17.41 -7.60
CA ASP A 546 -8.73 17.24 -8.14
C ASP A 546 -9.61 16.33 -7.26
N ASN A 547 -9.06 15.85 -6.14
CA ASN A 547 -9.67 14.90 -5.23
C ASN A 547 -10.40 15.51 -4.04
N LEU A 548 -10.37 16.84 -3.83
CA LEU A 548 -10.75 17.43 -2.53
C LEU A 548 -11.75 18.59 -2.64
N ILE A 549 -12.39 18.88 -1.50
CA ILE A 549 -13.45 19.88 -1.28
C ILE A 549 -12.97 21.31 -1.60
N HIS A 550 -11.66 21.54 -1.75
CA HIS A 550 -11.06 22.87 -1.78
C HIS A 550 -11.49 23.80 -2.90
N ARG A 551 -11.81 23.30 -4.11
CA ARG A 551 -12.40 24.17 -5.14
C ARG A 551 -13.68 24.88 -4.66
N ASN A 552 -14.37 24.34 -3.65
CA ASN A 552 -15.59 24.89 -3.06
C ASN A 552 -15.35 25.59 -1.71
N TRP A 553 -14.16 25.51 -1.07
CA TRP A 553 -13.92 26.15 0.24
C TRP A 553 -14.11 27.68 0.18
N LYS A 554 -13.89 28.31 -0.98
CA LYS A 554 -14.15 29.76 -1.16
C LYS A 554 -15.65 30.09 -1.25
N ASP A 555 -16.46 29.12 -1.67
CA ASP A 555 -17.88 29.30 -1.92
C ASP A 555 -18.73 29.00 -0.67
N PHE A 556 -18.17 28.30 0.32
CA PHE A 556 -18.83 28.01 1.58
C PHE A 556 -18.81 29.19 2.56
N THR A 557 -19.95 29.43 3.19
CA THR A 557 -20.09 30.32 4.35
C THR A 557 -19.34 29.77 5.58
N PRO A 558 -18.96 30.61 6.56
CA PRO A 558 -18.29 30.15 7.78
C PRO A 558 -19.04 29.04 8.52
N ASP A 559 -20.38 29.07 8.56
CA ASP A 559 -21.20 28.05 9.22
C ASP A 559 -21.18 26.71 8.45
N GLU A 560 -21.17 26.75 7.12
CA GLU A 560 -21.02 25.55 6.29
C GLU A 560 -19.63 24.93 6.47
N LYS A 561 -18.58 25.76 6.49
CA LYS A 561 -17.22 25.31 6.79
C LYS A 561 -17.14 24.62 8.13
N LYS A 562 -17.70 25.25 9.16
CA LYS A 562 -17.79 24.66 10.49
C LYS A 562 -18.52 23.32 10.43
N SER A 563 -19.67 23.24 9.76
CA SER A 563 -20.44 21.99 9.66
C SER A 563 -19.67 20.86 8.96
N ILE A 564 -18.89 21.16 7.92
CA ILE A 564 -18.06 20.18 7.21
C ILE A 564 -16.91 19.70 8.11
N TRP A 565 -16.25 20.60 8.84
CA TRP A 565 -15.21 20.22 9.79
C TRP A 565 -15.75 19.38 10.96
N GLN A 566 -16.97 19.66 11.43
CA GLN A 566 -17.63 18.80 12.43
C GLN A 566 -17.90 17.39 11.90
N LEU A 567 -18.29 17.28 10.62
CA LEU A 567 -18.39 15.97 9.95
C LEU A 567 -17.02 15.30 9.92
N TRP A 568 -15.97 15.99 9.47
CA TRP A 568 -14.59 15.47 9.47
C TRP A 568 -14.17 14.94 10.85
N GLY A 569 -14.44 15.69 11.92
CA GLY A 569 -14.12 15.28 13.29
C GLY A 569 -14.82 13.97 13.69
N ARG A 570 -16.08 13.79 13.29
CA ARG A 570 -16.79 12.51 13.48
C ARG A 570 -16.17 11.38 12.65
N LEU A 571 -15.88 11.63 11.38
CA LEU A 571 -15.29 10.62 10.50
C LEU A 571 -13.92 10.15 11.01
N TYR A 572 -13.05 11.06 11.44
CA TYR A 572 -11.73 10.74 12.00
C TYR A 572 -11.81 9.81 13.22
N LEU A 573 -12.79 10.04 14.09
CA LEU A 573 -12.99 9.18 15.27
C LEU A 573 -13.40 7.75 14.91
N THR A 574 -14.00 7.53 13.74
CA THR A 574 -14.58 6.24 13.36
C THR A 574 -13.57 5.29 12.72
N PHE A 575 -12.63 5.77 11.88
CA PHE A 575 -11.72 4.87 11.15
C PHE A 575 -10.30 4.78 11.74
N SER A 576 -9.98 5.58 12.77
CA SER A 576 -8.63 5.63 13.35
C SER A 576 -8.26 4.39 14.17
N GLU A 577 -9.24 3.55 14.51
CA GLU A 577 -9.03 2.26 15.18
C GLU A 577 -8.67 1.17 14.14
N ASP A 578 -7.68 0.31 14.44
CA ASP A 578 -7.31 -0.88 13.66
C ASP A 578 -6.65 -0.68 12.27
N LEU A 579 -6.03 0.47 12.02
CA LEU A 579 -5.21 0.69 10.82
C LEU A 579 -3.82 0.02 10.90
N PRO A 580 -3.37 -0.71 9.86
CA PRO A 580 -2.01 -1.25 9.80
C PRO A 580 -0.92 -0.17 9.89
N LEU A 581 0.28 -0.51 10.37
CA LEU A 581 1.45 0.40 10.39
C LEU A 581 1.94 0.75 8.98
N SER A 582 1.61 -0.07 7.98
CA SER A 582 1.99 0.12 6.59
C SER A 582 1.17 1.18 5.85
N VAL A 583 0.12 1.73 6.47
CA VAL A 583 -0.62 2.86 5.90
C VAL A 583 0.33 4.06 5.81
N TYR A 584 0.50 4.58 4.60
CA TYR A 584 1.34 5.74 4.37
C TYR A 584 0.62 7.01 4.83
N THR A 585 1.35 7.94 5.45
CA THR A 585 0.81 9.24 5.87
C THR A 585 1.71 10.33 5.32
N ASN A 586 1.13 11.30 4.62
CA ASN A 586 1.81 12.57 4.37
C ASN A 586 1.67 13.43 5.62
N THR A 587 2.65 13.33 6.52
CA THR A 587 2.65 13.94 7.86
C THR A 587 2.54 15.46 7.81
N GLY A 588 3.21 16.13 6.86
CA GLY A 588 3.10 17.57 6.66
C GLY A 588 1.68 18.02 6.28
N ARG A 589 1.02 17.34 5.32
CA ARG A 589 -0.37 17.62 4.96
C ARG A 589 -1.34 17.30 6.10
N PHE A 590 -1.03 16.27 6.87
CA PHE A 590 -1.85 15.88 8.01
C PHE A 590 -1.75 16.87 9.17
N GLY A 591 -0.55 17.40 9.45
CA GLY A 591 -0.35 18.49 10.40
C GLY A 591 -1.21 19.71 10.03
N LEU A 592 -1.15 20.16 8.78
CA LEU A 592 -1.99 21.27 8.28
C LEU A 592 -3.49 21.00 8.43
N THR A 593 -3.93 19.77 8.11
CA THR A 593 -5.32 19.36 8.28
C THR A 593 -5.75 19.40 9.75
N MET A 594 -4.89 18.96 10.67
CA MET A 594 -5.15 19.02 12.12
C MET A 594 -5.24 20.46 12.61
N ASP A 595 -4.28 21.31 12.24
CA ASP A 595 -4.24 22.72 12.64
C ASP A 595 -5.49 23.47 12.17
N GLU A 596 -5.94 23.22 10.93
CA GLU A 596 -7.17 23.82 10.41
C GLU A 596 -8.40 23.24 11.11
N ALA A 597 -8.47 21.92 11.33
CA ALA A 597 -9.59 21.29 12.03
C ALA A 597 -9.80 21.88 13.44
N MET A 598 -8.72 22.11 14.20
CA MET A 598 -8.80 22.66 15.55
C MET A 598 -9.43 24.06 15.62
N LYS A 599 -9.46 24.82 14.51
CA LYS A 599 -10.11 26.14 14.44
C LYS A 599 -11.64 26.04 14.35
N HIS A 600 -12.16 24.91 13.87
CA HIS A 600 -13.59 24.74 13.54
C HIS A 600 -14.30 23.70 14.40
N LEU A 601 -13.56 22.76 14.98
CA LEU A 601 -14.12 21.71 15.84
C LEU A 601 -14.62 22.26 17.18
N ASP A 602 -15.65 21.61 17.71
CA ASP A 602 -16.10 21.88 19.07
C ASP A 602 -15.10 21.23 20.03
N VAL A 603 -14.82 21.88 21.16
CA VAL A 603 -13.71 21.51 22.06
C VAL A 603 -13.76 20.03 22.47
N GLU A 604 -14.94 19.50 22.76
CA GLU A 604 -15.10 18.08 23.14
C GLU A 604 -14.75 17.12 21.99
N THR A 605 -15.23 17.41 20.78
CA THR A 605 -14.92 16.62 19.57
C THR A 605 -13.43 16.69 19.25
N GLY A 606 -12.84 17.89 19.29
CA GLY A 606 -11.42 18.08 19.02
C GLY A 606 -10.52 17.37 20.02
N VAL A 607 -10.84 17.40 21.33
CA VAL A 607 -10.10 16.63 22.34
C VAL A 607 -10.14 15.13 22.05
N ARG A 608 -11.31 14.58 21.68
CA ARG A 608 -11.42 13.16 21.31
C ARG A 608 -10.59 12.81 20.06
N VAL A 609 -10.54 13.72 19.07
CA VAL A 609 -9.72 13.56 17.87
C VAL A 609 -8.24 13.50 18.24
N LEU A 610 -7.78 14.42 19.09
CA LEU A 610 -6.39 14.45 19.57
C LEU A 610 -6.06 13.22 20.42
N GLU A 611 -7.01 12.70 21.20
CA GLU A 611 -6.84 11.45 21.95
C GLU A 611 -6.59 10.26 21.02
N LYS A 612 -7.37 10.15 19.93
CA LYS A 612 -7.17 9.11 18.90
C LYS A 612 -5.83 9.26 18.18
N TRP A 613 -5.46 10.49 17.85
CA TRP A 613 -4.16 10.76 17.23
C TRP A 613 -3.00 10.37 18.16
N PHE A 614 -3.06 10.75 19.43
CA PHE A 614 -2.11 10.35 20.45
C PHE A 614 -1.98 8.82 20.55
N LYS A 615 -3.11 8.09 20.66
CA LYS A 615 -3.11 6.62 20.71
C LYS A 615 -2.47 5.99 19.47
N ARG A 616 -2.67 6.59 18.29
CA ARG A 616 -2.03 6.13 17.05
C ARG A 616 -0.52 6.34 17.07
N ILE A 617 -0.06 7.49 17.54
CA ILE A 617 1.36 7.81 17.72
C ILE A 617 2.00 6.84 18.71
N ASP A 618 1.42 6.66 19.89
CA ASP A 618 1.92 5.74 20.92
C ASP A 618 2.03 4.31 20.37
N TYR A 619 1.03 3.85 19.60
CA TYR A 619 1.10 2.57 18.89
C TYR A 619 2.24 2.50 17.86
N GLN A 620 2.44 3.55 17.06
CA GLN A 620 3.53 3.62 16.07
C GLN A 620 4.91 3.57 16.73
N VAL A 621 5.09 4.34 17.80
CA VAL A 621 6.33 4.46 18.56
C VAL A 621 6.70 3.13 19.23
N ARG A 622 5.74 2.47 19.91
CA ARG A 622 5.94 1.13 20.50
C ARG A 622 6.32 0.06 19.49
N ASN A 623 6.00 0.28 18.21
CA ASN A 623 6.35 -0.61 17.11
C ASN A 623 7.58 -0.13 16.29
N GLY A 624 8.36 0.81 16.83
CA GLY A 624 9.65 1.24 16.27
C GLY A 624 9.56 2.20 15.09
N LYS A 625 8.43 2.87 14.86
CA LYS A 625 8.32 3.94 13.85
C LYS A 625 9.00 5.21 14.36
N ILE A 626 9.82 5.84 13.52
CA ILE A 626 10.36 7.18 13.76
C ILE A 626 9.31 8.19 13.30
N LEU A 627 9.00 9.16 14.16
CA LEU A 627 8.04 10.22 13.90
C LEU A 627 8.77 11.52 13.56
N ASP A 628 8.12 12.37 12.77
CA ASP A 628 8.57 13.73 12.50
C ASP A 628 7.85 14.76 13.37
N GLU A 629 8.27 16.02 13.24
CA GLU A 629 7.71 17.13 14.02
C GLU A 629 6.20 17.31 13.82
N TYR A 630 5.68 17.09 12.61
CA TYR A 630 4.25 17.25 12.33
C TYR A 630 3.41 16.23 13.10
N GLU A 631 3.87 14.98 13.16
CA GLU A 631 3.23 13.94 13.98
C GLU A 631 3.30 14.26 15.49
N LEU A 632 4.32 15.00 15.94
CA LEU A 632 4.54 15.32 17.35
C LEU A 632 3.87 16.62 17.83
N ALA A 633 3.00 17.24 17.02
CA ALA A 633 2.33 18.50 17.32
C ALA A 633 1.02 18.36 18.15
N VAL A 634 0.73 17.17 18.70
CA VAL A 634 -0.49 16.91 19.50
C VAL A 634 -0.65 17.88 20.66
N ALA A 635 0.45 18.17 21.36
CA ALA A 635 0.46 19.04 22.53
C ALA A 635 0.09 20.49 22.20
N ASP A 636 0.59 21.01 21.07
CA ASP A 636 0.30 22.36 20.59
C ASP A 636 -1.20 22.51 20.27
N ASN A 637 -1.70 21.59 19.43
CA ASN A 637 -3.12 21.53 19.06
C ASN A 637 -4.05 21.37 20.27
N LEU A 638 -3.65 20.59 21.28
CA LEU A 638 -4.41 20.40 22.52
C LEU A 638 -4.54 21.69 23.33
N ILE A 639 -3.44 22.43 23.49
CA ILE A 639 -3.47 23.68 24.26
C ILE A 639 -4.18 24.77 23.48
N PHE A 640 -3.95 24.87 22.17
CA PHE A 640 -4.63 25.80 21.29
C PHE A 640 -6.16 25.65 21.35
N LEU A 641 -6.66 24.41 21.21
CA LEU A 641 -8.09 24.10 21.20
C LEU A 641 -8.75 24.37 22.57
N THR A 642 -8.10 23.98 23.67
CA THR A 642 -8.72 24.02 25.00
C THR A 642 -8.47 25.32 25.75
N GLN A 643 -7.43 26.07 25.39
CA GLN A 643 -7.04 27.34 26.00
C GLN A 643 -6.99 27.25 27.54
N LYS A 644 -7.88 27.95 28.26
CA LYS A 644 -7.95 27.94 29.73
C LYS A 644 -8.82 26.81 30.31
N ASN A 645 -9.48 26.01 29.48
CA ASN A 645 -10.30 24.88 29.92
C ASN A 645 -9.42 23.65 30.23
N HIS A 646 -8.56 23.73 31.24
CA HIS A 646 -7.60 22.68 31.58
C HIS A 646 -8.28 21.33 31.93
N LYS A 647 -9.50 21.35 32.48
CA LYS A 647 -10.19 20.12 32.93
C LYS A 647 -10.44 19.15 31.78
N ILE A 648 -10.84 19.64 30.61
CA ILE A 648 -11.18 18.79 29.47
C ILE A 648 -9.95 18.12 28.84
N ARG A 649 -8.76 18.73 28.94
CA ARG A 649 -7.50 18.14 28.43
C ARG A 649 -6.73 17.29 29.42
N SER A 650 -7.13 17.26 30.69
CA SER A 650 -6.34 16.69 31.80
C SER A 650 -5.78 15.28 31.53
N HIS A 651 -6.59 14.36 30.99
CA HIS A 651 -6.15 13.00 30.67
C HIS A 651 -5.03 12.97 29.62
N ILE A 652 -5.24 13.62 28.46
CA ILE A 652 -4.24 13.63 27.38
C ILE A 652 -2.99 14.37 27.84
N PHE A 653 -3.14 15.47 28.58
CA PHE A 653 -2.02 16.20 29.14
C PHE A 653 -1.14 15.29 30.00
N ASP A 654 -1.75 14.48 30.87
CA ASP A 654 -1.03 13.53 31.72
C ASP A 654 -0.31 12.45 30.92
N ASP A 655 -0.95 11.91 29.88
CA ASP A 655 -0.32 10.94 28.98
C ASP A 655 0.89 11.54 28.24
N LEU A 656 0.80 12.81 27.80
CA LEU A 656 1.87 13.51 27.08
C LEU A 656 3.12 13.70 27.96
N ILE A 657 2.95 14.16 29.20
CA ILE A 657 4.08 14.47 30.11
C ILE A 657 4.63 13.23 30.83
N SER A 658 3.90 12.11 30.83
CA SER A 658 4.34 10.85 31.45
C SER A 658 4.89 9.84 30.45
N HIS A 659 4.92 10.18 29.16
CA HIS A 659 5.37 9.29 28.10
C HIS A 659 6.82 8.80 28.34
N GLN A 660 7.08 7.52 28.06
CA GLN A 660 8.39 6.90 28.35
C GLN A 660 9.48 7.34 27.38
N GLU A 661 9.15 7.48 26.09
CA GLU A 661 10.11 7.87 25.04
C GLU A 661 10.54 9.33 25.16
N THR A 662 11.86 9.53 25.19
CA THR A 662 12.48 10.85 25.35
C THR A 662 12.07 11.78 24.20
N ASP A 663 12.18 11.35 22.95
CA ASP A 663 11.83 12.15 21.75
C ASP A 663 10.42 12.76 21.85
N PHE A 664 9.44 11.92 22.20
CA PHE A 664 8.03 12.29 22.26
C PHE A 664 7.76 13.25 23.44
N LEU A 665 8.32 12.94 24.61
CA LEU A 665 8.17 13.77 25.80
C LEU A 665 8.78 15.16 25.58
N LEU A 666 10.00 15.25 25.04
CA LEU A 666 10.68 16.52 24.82
C LEU A 666 9.95 17.39 23.79
N SER A 667 9.44 16.80 22.70
CA SER A 667 8.61 17.53 21.74
C SER A 667 7.32 18.04 22.38
N SER A 668 6.67 17.23 23.22
CA SER A 668 5.46 17.65 23.94
C SER A 668 5.75 18.82 24.89
N LEU A 669 6.84 18.74 25.67
CA LEU A 669 7.24 19.77 26.61
C LEU A 669 7.59 21.10 25.92
N LYS A 670 8.22 21.06 24.74
CA LYS A 670 8.50 22.26 23.92
C LYS A 670 7.22 23.08 23.73
N TRP A 671 6.16 22.45 23.24
CA TRP A 671 4.88 23.10 22.98
C TRP A 671 4.16 23.53 24.27
N ILE A 672 4.14 22.65 25.27
CA ILE A 672 3.49 22.91 26.56
C ILE A 672 4.10 24.14 27.25
N VAL A 673 5.43 24.24 27.29
CA VAL A 673 6.13 25.37 27.91
C VAL A 673 5.98 26.65 27.09
N GLY A 674 5.99 26.55 25.75
CA GLY A 674 5.69 27.69 24.89
C GLY A 674 4.33 28.33 25.20
N ALA A 675 3.38 27.54 25.70
CA ALA A 675 2.04 27.97 26.09
C ALA A 675 1.83 28.08 27.61
N TRP A 676 2.88 28.31 28.41
CA TRP A 676 2.83 28.32 29.89
C TRP A 676 1.70 29.16 30.51
N ASN A 677 1.35 30.28 29.88
CA ASN A 677 0.28 31.18 30.35
C ASN A 677 -1.14 30.61 30.23
N TYR A 678 -1.31 29.53 29.47
CA TYR A 678 -2.59 28.82 29.32
C TYR A 678 -2.71 27.62 30.27
N LEU A 679 -1.63 27.27 30.98
CA LEU A 679 -1.62 26.15 31.91
C LEU A 679 -2.21 26.54 33.27
N ASP A 680 -3.00 25.62 33.83
CA ASP A 680 -3.46 25.72 35.22
C ASP A 680 -2.33 25.41 36.22
N ILE A 681 -2.50 25.83 37.48
CA ILE A 681 -1.55 25.54 38.55
C ILE A 681 -1.26 24.04 38.66
N THR A 682 -2.26 23.18 38.52
CA THR A 682 -2.08 21.72 38.63
C THR A 682 -1.26 21.14 37.49
N GLU A 683 -1.37 21.71 36.28
CA GLU A 683 -0.58 21.31 35.10
C GLU A 683 0.87 21.77 35.25
N LYS A 684 1.07 23.00 35.72
CA LYS A 684 2.40 23.55 36.04
C LYS A 684 3.10 22.72 37.11
N ASP A 685 2.40 22.38 38.19
CA ASP A 685 2.92 21.57 39.28
C ASP A 685 3.38 20.19 38.81
N LYS A 686 2.72 19.59 37.81
CA LYS A 686 3.14 18.31 37.22
C LYS A 686 4.45 18.45 36.43
N ILE A 687 4.62 19.53 35.67
CA ILE A 687 5.87 19.80 34.93
C ILE A 687 7.02 20.07 35.91
N ILE A 688 6.78 20.85 36.97
CA ILE A 688 7.75 21.07 38.04
C ILE A 688 8.05 19.76 38.79
N GLY A 689 7.04 18.91 39.02
CA GLY A 689 7.21 17.58 39.59
C GLY A 689 8.08 16.66 38.72
N LEU A 690 7.99 16.77 37.39
CA LEU A 690 8.81 16.01 36.44
C LEU A 690 10.31 16.30 36.65
N LEU A 691 10.68 17.54 37.01
CA LEU A 691 12.06 17.95 37.31
C LEU A 691 12.66 17.21 38.53
N LYS A 692 11.82 16.59 39.36
CA LYS A 692 12.17 15.83 40.57
C LYS A 692 11.99 14.32 40.41
N SER A 693 11.61 13.86 39.21
CA SER A 693 11.38 12.44 38.95
C SER A 693 12.68 11.62 38.97
N ASP A 694 12.55 10.30 39.03
CA ASP A 694 13.64 9.33 38.99
C ASP A 694 13.99 8.89 37.55
N ARG A 695 13.54 9.63 36.55
CA ARG A 695 13.79 9.34 35.14
C ARG A 695 15.27 9.38 34.80
N THR A 696 15.73 8.43 33.99
CA THR A 696 17.13 8.34 33.58
C THR A 696 17.54 9.45 32.61
N ASP A 697 16.61 9.93 31.79
CA ASP A 697 16.77 10.98 30.78
C ASP A 697 16.48 12.40 31.31
N LEU A 698 16.33 12.57 32.64
CA LEU A 698 15.96 13.83 33.28
C LEU A 698 16.85 15.02 32.89
N ARG A 699 18.14 14.76 32.62
CA ARG A 699 19.10 15.77 32.18
C ARG A 699 18.68 16.48 30.88
N TRP A 700 18.12 15.72 29.94
CA TRP A 700 17.59 16.23 28.66
C TRP A 700 16.28 16.99 28.81
N ILE A 701 15.43 16.54 29.72
CA ILE A 701 14.19 17.25 30.08
C ILE A 701 14.53 18.64 30.60
N LYS A 702 15.45 18.75 31.56
CA LYS A 702 15.92 20.02 32.11
C LYS A 702 16.49 20.93 31.01
N ALA A 703 17.36 20.38 30.16
CA ALA A 703 18.00 21.13 29.09
C ALA A 703 17.00 21.72 28.07
N VAL A 704 15.96 20.96 27.68
CA VAL A 704 14.90 21.44 26.78
C VAL A 704 14.04 22.54 27.42
N LEU A 705 13.70 22.40 28.70
CA LEU A 705 12.90 23.42 29.39
C LEU A 705 13.64 24.76 29.50
N LEU A 706 14.97 24.73 29.72
CA LEU A 706 15.85 25.90 29.72
C LEU A 706 16.08 26.49 28.32
N ASN A 707 15.91 25.68 27.27
CA ASN A 707 15.94 26.08 25.87
C ASN A 707 14.53 26.32 25.28
N SER A 708 13.53 26.61 26.12
CA SER A 708 12.27 27.14 25.59
C SER A 708 12.44 28.62 25.20
N HIS A 709 11.57 29.14 24.33
CA HIS A 709 11.64 30.55 23.90
C HIS A 709 11.66 31.55 25.05
N ASN A 710 10.94 31.22 26.13
CA ASN A 710 10.91 31.99 27.36
C ASN A 710 10.77 31.03 28.55
N PRO A 711 11.88 30.59 29.15
CA PRO A 711 11.86 29.66 30.28
C PRO A 711 10.99 30.20 31.43
N PRO A 712 10.00 29.44 31.89
CA PRO A 712 9.14 29.88 32.98
C PRO A 712 9.92 30.19 34.25
N LYS A 713 9.52 31.24 34.98
CA LYS A 713 10.15 31.64 36.23
C LYS A 713 10.10 30.52 37.27
N GLU A 714 9.01 29.76 37.30
CA GLU A 714 8.84 28.61 38.17
C GLU A 714 9.87 27.50 37.87
N VAL A 715 10.23 27.30 36.59
CA VAL A 715 11.28 26.34 36.18
C VAL A 715 12.65 26.84 36.59
N LEU A 716 12.95 28.14 36.39
CA LEU A 716 14.23 28.74 36.80
C LEU A 716 14.40 28.68 38.33
N HIS A 717 13.36 29.00 39.08
CA HIS A 717 13.39 28.89 40.55
C HIS A 717 13.60 27.46 41.02
N GLU A 718 12.97 26.47 40.38
CA GLU A 718 13.16 25.08 40.76
C GLU A 718 14.60 24.58 40.47
N LEU A 719 15.20 25.01 39.36
CA LEU A 719 16.53 24.54 38.96
C LEU A 719 17.68 25.29 39.64
N PHE A 720 17.53 26.59 39.85
CA PHE A 720 18.61 27.47 40.33
C PHE A 720 18.29 28.20 41.65
N GLY A 721 17.07 28.04 42.19
CA GLY A 721 16.60 28.83 43.34
C GLY A 721 16.31 30.30 43.01
N ASP A 722 16.51 30.74 41.78
CA ASP A 722 16.36 32.13 41.35
C ASP A 722 15.52 32.25 40.06
N VAL A 723 14.47 33.07 40.14
CA VAL A 723 13.56 33.35 39.01
C VAL A 723 14.19 34.24 37.94
N ASP A 724 15.23 35.00 38.27
CA ASP A 724 15.90 35.94 37.38
C ASP A 724 17.34 35.48 37.07
N PHE A 725 17.63 34.17 37.21
CA PHE A 725 18.95 33.58 36.97
C PHE A 725 19.55 33.95 35.59
N PHE A 726 18.71 33.93 34.53
CA PHE A 726 19.13 34.29 33.16
C PHE A 726 19.37 35.79 32.94
N CYS A 727 19.04 36.65 33.91
CA CYS A 727 19.30 38.08 33.89
C CYS A 727 20.61 38.47 34.57
N ARG A 728 21.31 37.51 35.19
CA ARG A 728 22.61 37.73 35.83
C ARG A 728 23.72 37.87 34.78
N ASN A 729 24.91 38.26 35.22
CA ASN A 729 26.07 38.29 34.34
C ASN A 729 26.55 36.86 34.02
N TYR A 730 27.20 36.66 32.87
CA TYR A 730 27.58 35.31 32.42
C TYR A 730 28.65 34.63 33.28
N GLU A 731 29.50 35.39 33.99
CA GLU A 731 30.51 34.85 34.90
C GLU A 731 29.83 34.15 36.08
N ASP A 732 28.94 34.85 36.78
CA ASP A 732 28.15 34.31 37.89
C ASP A 732 27.30 33.10 37.44
N ILE A 733 26.77 33.14 36.22
CA ILE A 733 25.97 32.05 35.67
C ILE A 733 26.82 30.79 35.49
N LEU A 734 28.01 30.92 34.88
CA LEU A 734 28.90 29.77 34.64
C LEU A 734 29.43 29.17 35.94
N ASP A 735 29.66 29.99 36.97
CA ASP A 735 30.11 29.52 38.29
C ASP A 735 29.03 28.71 39.05
N GLU A 736 27.75 29.02 38.83
CA GLU A 736 26.62 28.35 39.49
C GLU A 736 25.96 27.24 38.64
N PHE A 737 26.19 27.22 37.32
CA PHE A 737 25.64 26.18 36.42
C PHE A 737 26.38 24.85 36.63
N SER A 738 25.64 23.73 36.70
CA SER A 738 26.31 22.42 36.68
C SER A 738 26.83 22.10 35.28
N ASP A 739 28.09 21.67 35.18
CA ASP A 739 28.76 21.35 33.91
C ASP A 739 27.92 20.43 33.02
N GLU A 740 27.36 19.36 33.60
CA GLU A 740 26.53 18.38 32.87
C GLU A 740 25.27 19.03 32.24
N LEU A 741 24.60 19.92 32.98
CA LEU A 741 23.38 20.56 32.50
C LEU A 741 23.69 21.67 31.50
N LEU A 742 24.80 22.38 31.68
CA LEU A 742 25.28 23.38 30.74
C LEU A 742 25.58 22.74 29.38
N GLU A 743 26.35 21.65 29.36
CA GLU A 743 26.66 20.92 28.13
C GLU A 743 25.40 20.40 27.44
N ASP A 744 24.47 19.79 28.19
CA ASP A 744 23.19 19.34 27.62
C ASP A 744 22.38 20.48 27.03
N SER A 745 22.29 21.60 27.75
CA SER A 745 21.59 22.80 27.27
C SER A 745 22.25 23.38 26.03
N LEU A 746 23.57 23.37 25.93
CA LEU A 746 24.29 23.79 24.73
C LEU A 746 24.04 22.82 23.56
N HIS A 747 24.05 21.51 23.80
CA HIS A 747 23.71 20.51 22.78
C HIS A 747 22.27 20.69 22.27
N VAL A 748 21.31 20.91 23.17
CA VAL A 748 19.92 21.24 22.80
C VAL A 748 19.87 22.52 21.97
N TYR A 749 20.52 23.61 22.43
CA TYR A 749 20.54 24.88 21.71
C TYR A 749 21.13 24.72 20.30
N CYS A 750 22.24 24.00 20.15
CA CYS A 750 22.91 23.80 18.85
C CYS A 750 22.17 22.77 17.97
N GLY A 751 21.27 21.98 18.55
CA GLY A 751 20.51 20.93 17.85
C GLY A 751 21.37 19.72 17.46
N PHE A 752 22.49 19.49 18.13
CA PHE A 752 23.39 18.36 17.85
C PHE A 752 23.75 17.64 19.16
N PRO A 753 23.80 16.29 19.18
CA PRO A 753 23.58 15.34 18.09
C PRO A 753 22.08 15.15 17.74
N GLN A 754 21.82 14.42 16.65
CA GLN A 754 20.45 14.01 16.32
C GLN A 754 19.87 13.09 17.43
N PRO A 755 18.57 13.20 17.76
CA PRO A 755 17.51 13.87 17.01
C PRO A 755 17.18 15.31 17.46
N LEU A 756 18.04 16.00 18.22
CA LEU A 756 17.72 17.32 18.79
C LEU A 756 17.34 18.37 17.72
N TRP A 757 17.99 18.34 16.54
CA TRP A 757 17.59 19.15 15.40
C TRP A 757 16.18 18.79 14.89
N TRP A 758 15.92 17.50 14.70
CA TRP A 758 14.64 17.01 14.16
C TRP A 758 13.43 17.26 15.07
N LEU A 759 13.66 17.40 16.38
CA LEU A 759 12.62 17.79 17.34
C LEU A 759 12.34 19.30 17.34
N ALA A 760 13.16 20.09 16.64
CA ALA A 760 13.11 21.54 16.60
C ALA A 760 13.06 22.17 18.01
N VAL A 761 13.90 21.68 18.92
CA VAL A 761 14.08 22.23 20.29
C VAL A 761 15.26 23.22 20.39
N HIS A 762 15.90 23.51 19.25
CA HIS A 762 17.17 24.21 19.15
C HIS A 762 17.01 25.70 18.84
N HIS A 763 18.06 26.49 19.11
CA HIS A 763 18.17 27.93 18.79
C HIS A 763 17.09 28.85 19.38
N HIS A 764 16.35 28.38 20.37
CA HIS A 764 15.40 29.19 21.12
C HIS A 764 16.10 30.05 22.18
N ASN A 765 15.44 31.13 22.60
CA ASN A 765 15.99 32.10 23.57
C ASN A 765 17.40 32.59 23.17
N GLU A 766 17.55 32.93 21.89
CA GLU A 766 18.79 33.42 21.28
C GLU A 766 19.46 34.57 22.04
N PRO A 767 18.73 35.57 22.60
CA PRO A 767 19.37 36.66 23.35
C PRO A 767 20.19 36.17 24.54
N PHE A 768 19.76 35.11 25.21
CA PHE A 768 20.50 34.50 26.31
C PHE A 768 21.58 33.55 25.82
N TRP A 769 21.19 32.49 25.11
CA TRP A 769 22.09 31.41 24.72
C TRP A 769 23.12 31.86 23.69
N GLY A 770 22.74 32.70 22.72
CA GLY A 770 23.65 33.29 21.76
C GLY A 770 24.68 34.22 22.42
N GLY A 771 24.30 34.93 23.48
CA GLY A 771 25.24 35.74 24.27
C GLY A 771 26.16 34.87 25.15
N LEU A 772 25.63 33.81 25.77
CA LEU A 772 26.40 32.88 26.58
C LEU A 772 27.44 32.12 25.74
N ILE A 773 27.07 31.64 24.54
CA ILE A 773 28.00 30.98 23.61
C ILE A 773 29.16 31.90 23.26
N ARG A 774 28.90 33.18 22.95
CA ARG A 774 29.96 34.16 22.70
C ARG A 774 30.87 34.33 23.91
N TYR A 775 30.30 34.40 25.10
CA TYR A 775 31.07 34.53 26.34
C TYR A 775 31.96 33.30 26.57
N ILE A 776 31.42 32.08 26.42
CA ILE A 776 32.17 30.81 26.52
C ILE A 776 33.34 30.79 25.53
N LEU A 777 33.10 31.21 24.29
CA LEU A 777 34.11 31.26 23.24
C LEU A 777 35.23 32.27 23.54
N VAL A 778 34.87 33.52 23.84
CA VAL A 778 35.84 34.60 24.05
C VAL A 778 36.68 34.41 25.31
N ASN A 779 36.12 33.80 26.35
CA ASN A 779 36.83 33.51 27.59
C ASN A 779 37.45 32.11 27.64
N VAL A 780 37.29 31.31 26.57
CA VAL A 780 37.84 29.94 26.45
C VAL A 780 37.48 29.09 27.68
N SER A 781 36.19 29.12 28.05
CA SER A 781 35.70 28.40 29.24
C SER A 781 35.98 26.89 29.10
N PRO A 782 36.46 26.21 30.16
CA PRO A 782 36.77 24.78 30.06
C PRO A 782 35.54 23.91 29.75
N VAL A 783 34.34 24.36 30.12
CA VAL A 783 33.08 23.64 29.92
C VAL A 783 32.34 24.21 28.70
N GLY A 784 31.90 23.35 27.79
CA GLY A 784 31.07 23.73 26.65
C GLY A 784 31.80 24.39 25.46
N PHE A 785 33.08 24.80 25.61
CA PHE A 785 33.82 25.49 24.54
C PHE A 785 33.82 24.73 23.20
N ASN A 786 34.03 23.42 23.22
CA ASN A 786 34.03 22.60 22.01
C ASN A 786 32.66 22.61 21.29
N ILE A 787 31.57 22.55 22.05
CA ILE A 787 30.19 22.56 21.52
C ILE A 787 29.92 23.92 20.87
N CYS A 788 30.25 25.01 21.60
CA CYS A 788 30.11 26.38 21.12
C CYS A 788 30.98 26.64 19.89
N LEU A 789 32.21 26.12 19.86
CA LEU A 789 33.14 26.28 18.75
C LEU A 789 32.63 25.56 17.51
N GLU A 790 32.06 24.37 17.67
CA GLU A 790 31.46 23.64 16.57
C GLU A 790 30.29 24.41 15.94
N GLU A 791 29.36 24.90 16.76
CA GLU A 791 28.22 25.70 16.30
C GLU A 791 28.68 26.99 15.60
N PHE A 792 29.63 27.69 16.21
CA PHE A 792 30.22 28.90 15.65
C PHE A 792 30.87 28.64 14.29
N LEU A 793 31.75 27.64 14.19
CA LEU A 793 32.47 27.33 12.96
C LEU A 793 31.54 26.78 11.87
N ARG A 794 30.52 25.99 12.22
CA ARG A 794 29.49 25.53 11.29
C ARG A 794 28.78 26.71 10.62
N ASN A 795 28.40 27.72 11.38
CA ASN A 795 27.82 28.95 10.81
C ASN A 795 28.88 29.77 10.05
N GLY A 796 30.09 29.87 10.57
CA GLY A 796 31.18 30.64 9.97
C GLY A 796 31.57 30.15 8.57
N VAL A 797 31.81 28.84 8.42
CA VAL A 797 32.20 28.26 7.12
C VAL A 797 31.06 28.34 6.11
N ASN A 798 29.80 28.14 6.54
CA ASN A 798 28.64 28.21 5.64
C ASN A 798 28.19 29.64 5.30
N GLY A 799 28.70 30.63 6.05
CA GLY A 799 28.30 32.02 5.96
C GLY A 799 27.51 32.43 7.20
N PHE A 800 28.04 33.39 7.97
CA PHE A 800 27.39 33.83 9.21
C PHE A 800 25.97 34.36 8.92
N PRO A 801 24.94 33.84 9.61
CA PRO A 801 23.61 34.43 9.58
C PRO A 801 23.60 35.78 10.32
N GLU A 802 22.49 36.53 10.24
CA GLU A 802 22.36 37.84 10.90
C GLU A 802 22.60 37.78 12.42
N THR A 803 22.24 36.66 13.05
CA THR A 803 22.48 36.39 14.47
C THR A 803 23.97 36.32 14.82
N TRP A 804 24.87 36.19 13.85
CA TRP A 804 26.34 36.19 14.00
C TRP A 804 26.99 37.38 13.27
N ASN A 805 26.37 38.55 13.29
CA ASN A 805 26.89 39.76 12.63
C ASN A 805 28.29 40.19 13.11
N ASP A 806 28.65 39.82 14.34
CA ASP A 806 29.93 40.05 15.00
C ASP A 806 30.88 38.84 14.90
N GLY A 807 30.51 37.80 14.15
CA GLY A 807 31.19 36.51 14.14
C GLY A 807 32.69 36.61 13.85
N PHE A 808 33.12 37.46 12.91
CA PHE A 808 34.56 37.63 12.66
C PHE A 808 35.31 38.28 13.83
N LYS A 809 34.68 39.20 14.56
CA LYS A 809 35.28 39.82 15.75
C LYS A 809 35.39 38.79 16.87
N VAL A 810 34.37 37.95 17.04
CA VAL A 810 34.40 36.82 17.98
C VAL A 810 35.53 35.86 17.60
N TRP A 811 35.69 35.52 16.32
CA TRP A 811 36.78 34.65 15.87
C TRP A 811 38.17 35.21 16.13
N GLU A 812 38.38 36.51 15.90
CA GLU A 812 39.63 37.19 16.23
C GLU A 812 39.94 37.08 17.73
N GLN A 813 38.94 37.30 18.59
CA GLN A 813 39.07 37.16 20.04
C GLN A 813 39.35 35.72 20.49
N VAL A 814 38.63 34.74 19.93
CA VAL A 814 38.84 33.31 20.21
C VAL A 814 40.24 32.88 19.81
N CYS A 815 40.68 33.29 18.62
CA CYS A 815 42.04 33.02 18.15
C CYS A 815 43.04 33.63 19.12
N ASP A 816 42.92 34.91 19.48
CA ASP A 816 43.90 35.56 20.36
C ASP A 816 43.88 35.03 21.81
N ALA A 817 42.73 34.56 22.33
CA ALA A 817 42.58 34.11 23.71
C ALA A 817 42.88 32.62 23.94
N SER A 818 42.80 31.76 22.92
CA SER A 818 42.96 30.30 23.08
C SER A 818 44.42 29.86 23.08
N ASP A 819 44.82 29.13 24.13
CA ASP A 819 46.16 28.50 24.20
C ASP A 819 46.27 27.26 23.30
N ASP A 820 45.17 26.51 23.09
CA ASP A 820 45.14 25.32 22.23
C ASP A 820 44.73 25.69 20.79
N LYS A 821 45.65 26.32 20.07
CA LYS A 821 45.44 26.68 18.66
C LYS A 821 45.25 25.46 17.76
N ARG A 822 45.73 24.29 18.17
CA ARG A 822 45.63 23.05 17.38
C ARG A 822 44.19 22.57 17.35
N LEU A 823 43.48 22.63 18.48
CA LEU A 823 42.04 22.39 18.55
C LEU A 823 41.24 23.31 17.60
N LEU A 824 41.59 24.60 17.54
CA LEU A 824 40.95 25.54 16.62
C LEU A 824 41.15 25.14 15.15
N ALA A 825 42.39 24.76 14.80
CA ALA A 825 42.74 24.32 13.45
C ALA A 825 42.01 23.02 13.07
N ASP A 826 42.04 22.00 13.94
CA ASP A 826 41.34 20.73 13.72
C ASP A 826 39.83 20.95 13.54
N SER A 827 39.23 21.82 14.37
CA SER A 827 37.79 22.11 14.31
C SER A 827 37.39 22.88 13.04
N LEU A 828 38.23 23.81 12.58
CA LEU A 828 38.01 24.53 11.32
C LEU A 828 38.16 23.59 10.11
N ILE A 829 39.15 22.69 10.13
CA ILE A 829 39.34 21.64 9.12
C ILE A 829 38.11 20.74 9.04
N PHE A 830 37.64 20.24 10.19
CA PHE A 830 36.47 19.37 10.26
C PHE A 830 35.23 20.04 9.66
N ASN A 831 34.99 21.31 10.02
CA ASN A 831 33.84 22.05 9.51
C ASN A 831 33.94 22.37 8.00
N CYS A 832 35.14 22.67 7.48
CA CYS A 832 35.34 22.82 6.03
C CYS A 832 35.08 21.49 5.29
N ALA A 833 35.49 20.36 5.86
CA ALA A 833 35.41 19.07 5.18
C ALA A 833 34.01 18.45 5.13
N ARG A 834 33.12 18.83 6.06
CA ARG A 834 31.75 18.31 6.15
C ARG A 834 30.68 19.23 5.54
N SER A 835 31.06 20.42 5.07
CA SER A 835 30.14 21.45 4.56
C SER A 835 30.55 21.95 3.17
N VAL A 836 29.58 22.43 2.40
CA VAL A 836 29.81 23.24 1.19
C VAL A 836 29.94 24.69 1.65
N TYR A 837 31.15 25.22 1.69
CA TYR A 837 31.43 26.43 2.46
C TYR A 837 31.48 27.72 1.61
N ASN A 838 31.16 28.84 2.25
CA ASN A 838 31.32 30.17 1.70
C ASN A 838 32.81 30.55 1.64
N PHE A 839 33.35 30.67 0.42
CA PHE A 839 34.79 30.95 0.22
C PHE A 839 35.28 32.22 0.91
N SER A 840 34.49 33.30 0.89
CA SER A 840 34.92 34.59 1.45
C SER A 840 35.03 34.51 2.97
N ASN A 841 34.03 33.93 3.63
CA ASN A 841 34.04 33.79 5.08
C ASN A 841 35.09 32.79 5.53
N THR A 842 35.13 31.63 4.90
CA THR A 842 36.10 30.57 5.21
C THR A 842 37.53 31.07 5.04
N LYS A 843 37.81 31.82 3.96
CA LYS A 843 39.11 32.48 3.78
C LYS A 843 39.46 33.39 4.94
N ARG A 844 38.51 34.23 5.38
CA ARG A 844 38.75 35.15 6.49
C ARG A 844 38.98 34.42 7.81
N LEU A 845 38.25 33.33 8.07
CA LEU A 845 38.49 32.47 9.24
C LEU A 845 39.91 31.88 9.23
N TRP A 846 40.37 31.37 8.08
CA TRP A 846 41.73 30.86 7.90
C TRP A 846 42.78 31.95 8.06
N ASP A 847 42.60 33.10 7.42
CA ASP A 847 43.52 34.23 7.51
C ASP A 847 43.70 34.68 8.96
N THR A 848 42.61 34.82 9.73
CA THR A 848 42.66 35.18 11.16
C THR A 848 43.41 34.13 11.99
N LEU A 849 43.16 32.84 11.77
CA LEU A 849 43.83 31.76 12.52
C LEU A 849 45.33 31.71 12.18
N ILE A 850 45.68 31.81 10.90
CA ILE A 850 47.08 31.83 10.43
C ILE A 850 47.82 33.03 11.03
N ASP A 851 47.21 34.22 10.99
CA ASP A 851 47.80 35.43 11.57
C ASP A 851 48.02 35.27 13.09
N SER A 852 47.12 34.57 13.79
CA SER A 852 47.28 34.25 15.22
C SER A 852 48.46 33.32 15.49
N TYR A 853 48.61 32.23 14.73
CA TYR A 853 49.79 31.35 14.82
C TYR A 853 51.10 32.10 14.52
N ALA A 854 51.08 33.02 13.55
CA ALA A 854 52.25 33.81 13.20
C ALA A 854 52.66 34.78 14.32
N LYS A 855 51.70 35.43 15.01
CA LYS A 855 51.96 36.28 16.19
C LYS A 855 52.65 35.49 17.30
N ASP A 856 52.28 34.24 17.50
CA ASP A 856 52.82 33.37 18.54
C ASP A 856 54.15 32.70 18.14
N GLY A 857 54.66 32.97 16.94
CA GLY A 857 55.89 32.37 16.42
C GLY A 857 55.74 30.92 15.96
N ASN A 858 54.52 30.41 15.86
CA ASN A 858 54.19 29.02 15.53
C ASN A 858 53.66 28.84 14.09
N GLU A 859 54.04 29.73 13.16
CA GLU A 859 53.60 29.67 11.74
C GLU A 859 53.90 28.30 11.10
N ASP A 860 55.02 27.66 11.44
CA ASP A 860 55.39 26.34 10.90
C ASP A 860 54.46 25.21 11.35
N GLU A 861 53.84 25.32 12.52
CA GLU A 861 52.91 24.33 13.06
C GLU A 861 51.61 24.30 12.26
N ILE A 862 50.97 25.46 12.05
CA ILE A 862 49.74 25.55 11.25
C ILE A 862 49.96 25.11 9.80
N ILE A 863 51.15 25.41 9.25
CA ILE A 863 51.56 24.91 7.94
C ILE A 863 51.61 23.37 7.95
N SER A 864 52.17 22.74 8.99
CA SER A 864 52.20 21.27 9.10
C SER A 864 50.80 20.68 9.19
N ILE A 865 49.93 21.26 10.02
CA ILE A 865 48.55 20.80 10.22
C ILE A 865 47.76 20.85 8.89
N ILE A 866 47.87 21.94 8.12
CA ILE A 866 47.22 22.08 6.81
C ILE A 866 47.77 21.04 5.82
N VAL A 867 49.10 20.84 5.79
CA VAL A 867 49.75 19.86 4.91
C VAL A 867 49.35 18.42 5.28
N GLU A 868 49.23 18.10 6.56
CA GLU A 868 48.79 16.79 7.05
C GLU A 868 47.35 16.49 6.62
N ASN A 869 46.46 17.49 6.63
CA ASN A 869 45.03 17.34 6.33
C ASN A 869 44.63 17.79 4.91
N ILE A 870 45.60 17.89 3.98
CA ILE A 870 45.35 18.48 2.66
C ILE A 870 44.30 17.70 1.85
N GLU A 871 44.26 16.37 1.91
CA GLU A 871 43.25 15.56 1.21
C GLU A 871 41.84 15.79 1.77
N LEU A 872 41.72 15.97 3.08
CA LEU A 872 40.46 16.22 3.78
C LEU A 872 39.86 17.58 3.41
N LEU A 873 40.70 18.63 3.36
CA LEU A 873 40.28 19.99 2.98
C LEU A 873 39.76 20.11 1.53
N GLN A 874 40.01 19.10 0.70
CA GLN A 874 39.58 19.04 -0.71
C GLN A 874 38.37 18.11 -0.92
N HIS A 875 37.81 17.53 0.15
CA HIS A 875 36.79 16.47 0.07
C HIS A 875 35.44 16.98 -0.48
N THR A 876 34.88 18.06 0.10
CA THR A 876 33.55 18.60 -0.22
C THR A 876 33.53 19.50 -1.46
N ASP A 877 34.41 20.49 -1.56
CA ASP A 877 34.35 21.54 -2.61
C ASP A 877 35.25 21.29 -3.84
N GLY A 878 35.87 20.11 -3.92
CA GLY A 878 36.61 19.67 -5.10
C GLY A 878 37.92 20.43 -5.38
N LYS A 879 38.27 20.57 -6.67
CA LYS A 879 39.65 20.84 -7.14
C LYS A 879 40.18 22.25 -6.88
N ASP A 880 39.31 23.25 -6.82
CA ASP A 880 39.72 24.67 -6.78
C ASP A 880 39.45 25.33 -5.42
N GLY A 881 38.70 24.67 -4.52
CA GLY A 881 38.24 25.25 -3.26
C GLY A 881 39.39 25.69 -2.36
N ILE A 882 40.44 24.86 -2.28
CA ILE A 882 41.60 25.12 -1.41
C ILE A 882 42.38 26.39 -1.80
N PHE A 883 42.45 26.72 -3.10
CA PHE A 883 43.12 27.94 -3.56
C PHE A 883 42.31 29.21 -3.32
N ARG A 884 41.01 29.07 -3.04
CA ARG A 884 40.12 30.20 -2.76
C ARG A 884 40.10 30.57 -1.29
N ILE A 885 40.34 29.61 -0.40
CA ILE A 885 40.34 29.82 1.05
C ILE A 885 41.71 30.23 1.61
N PHE A 886 42.81 30.04 0.87
CA PHE A 886 44.13 30.52 1.28
C PHE A 886 44.61 31.69 0.41
N LYS A 887 45.35 32.64 1.01
CA LYS A 887 46.09 33.67 0.25
C LYS A 887 47.09 33.00 -0.69
N LYS A 888 47.23 33.51 -1.91
CA LYS A 888 48.07 32.93 -2.96
C LYS A 888 49.54 32.85 -2.52
N GLU A 889 50.02 33.91 -1.89
CA GLU A 889 51.39 34.04 -1.39
C GLU A 889 51.67 33.02 -0.29
N PHE A 890 50.70 32.79 0.60
CA PHE A 890 50.79 31.80 1.67
C PHE A 890 50.76 30.38 1.11
N PHE A 891 49.77 30.06 0.27
CA PHE A 891 49.62 28.71 -0.28
C PHE A 891 50.83 28.32 -1.14
N PHE A 892 51.19 29.12 -2.14
CA PHE A 892 52.29 28.77 -3.04
C PHE A 892 53.68 29.00 -2.43
N GLY A 893 53.81 29.91 -1.46
CA GLY A 893 55.08 30.19 -0.79
C GLY A 893 55.41 29.27 0.39
N LYS A 894 54.40 28.74 1.09
CA LYS A 894 54.57 27.99 2.36
C LYS A 894 54.00 26.57 2.34
N ILE A 895 52.78 26.38 1.82
CA ILE A 895 52.09 25.07 1.80
C ILE A 895 52.59 24.20 0.64
N PHE A 896 52.49 24.71 -0.60
CA PHE A 896 52.82 23.98 -1.82
C PHE A 896 54.26 23.43 -1.86
N PRO A 897 55.29 24.15 -1.39
CA PRO A 897 56.66 23.61 -1.35
C PRO A 897 56.81 22.36 -0.44
N LYS A 898 55.96 22.21 0.58
CA LYS A 898 55.95 21.03 1.48
C LYS A 898 55.17 19.84 0.88
N LEU A 899 54.42 20.04 -0.21
CA LEU A 899 53.78 18.97 -0.98
C LEU A 899 54.73 18.46 -2.06
N ILE A 900 55.76 17.72 -1.64
CA ILE A 900 56.92 17.36 -2.47
C ILE A 900 56.50 16.68 -3.79
N GLY A 901 55.55 15.73 -3.73
CA GLY A 901 55.05 15.04 -4.93
C GLY A 901 54.34 15.96 -5.91
N ASP A 902 53.52 16.89 -5.41
CA ASP A 902 52.81 17.90 -6.22
C ASP A 902 53.76 18.95 -6.81
N ASN A 903 54.71 19.45 -6.02
CA ASN A 903 55.72 20.42 -6.46
C ASN A 903 56.63 19.85 -7.55
N PHE A 904 57.17 18.64 -7.32
CA PHE A 904 57.97 17.92 -8.31
C PHE A 904 57.18 17.68 -9.61
N THR A 905 55.92 17.24 -9.48
CA THR A 905 55.02 17.03 -10.62
C THR A 905 54.84 18.31 -11.44
N CYS A 906 54.54 19.44 -10.80
CA CYS A 906 54.32 20.70 -11.50
C CYS A 906 55.59 21.24 -12.18
N GLN A 907 56.77 21.05 -11.58
CA GLN A 907 58.04 21.38 -12.21
C GLN A 907 58.27 20.53 -13.47
N LEU A 908 58.06 19.22 -13.36
CA LEU A 908 58.22 18.28 -14.47
C LEU A 908 57.23 18.58 -15.62
N ILE A 909 55.97 18.92 -15.30
CA ILE A 909 54.97 19.33 -16.31
C ILE A 909 55.39 20.59 -17.08
N ASN A 910 56.07 21.54 -16.43
CA ASN A 910 56.54 22.77 -17.06
C ASN A 910 57.77 22.54 -17.96
N GLU A 911 58.53 21.46 -17.73
CA GLU A 911 59.69 21.06 -18.53
C GLU A 911 59.33 20.20 -19.76
N ILE A 912 58.07 19.73 -19.86
CA ILE A 912 57.55 19.00 -21.03
C ILE A 912 57.23 20.00 -22.16
N SER A 913 58.07 20.01 -23.20
CA SER A 913 57.82 20.69 -24.47
C SER A 913 56.93 19.85 -25.41
N ASP A 914 56.18 20.51 -26.30
CA ASP A 914 55.23 19.87 -27.24
C ASP A 914 55.88 18.86 -28.22
N ASP A 915 57.22 18.82 -28.32
CA ASP A 915 57.98 18.00 -29.28
C ASP A 915 58.66 16.74 -28.69
N SER A 916 58.46 16.44 -27.40
CA SER A 916 59.23 15.38 -26.70
C SER A 916 58.43 14.07 -26.53
N LYS A 917 58.34 13.23 -27.57
CA LYS A 917 57.71 11.89 -27.49
C LYS A 917 58.51 10.87 -26.65
N ASP A 918 59.77 11.13 -26.33
CA ASP A 918 60.69 10.14 -25.72
C ASP A 918 60.94 10.33 -24.21
N LYS A 919 60.31 11.32 -23.54
CA LYS A 919 60.36 11.46 -22.07
C LYS A 919 59.25 10.69 -21.33
N ILE A 920 58.73 9.65 -21.97
CA ILE A 920 57.77 8.68 -21.40
C ILE A 920 58.42 7.83 -20.28
N ILE A 921 59.75 7.83 -20.18
CA ILE A 921 60.50 7.10 -19.14
C ILE A 921 60.38 7.76 -17.74
N ASP A 922 59.99 9.04 -17.63
CA ASP A 922 59.68 9.69 -16.35
C ASP A 922 58.32 9.24 -15.75
N TYR A 923 57.52 8.47 -16.47
CA TYR A 923 56.18 8.04 -16.04
C TYR A 923 56.20 7.09 -14.82
N SER A 924 57.22 6.26 -14.64
CA SER A 924 57.31 5.37 -13.47
C SER A 924 57.68 6.14 -12.19
N ILE A 925 58.43 7.24 -12.31
CA ILE A 925 58.74 8.15 -11.20
C ILE A 925 57.49 8.94 -10.82
N PHE A 926 56.73 9.37 -11.83
CA PHE A 926 55.44 10.04 -11.66
C PHE A 926 54.41 9.18 -10.91
N LEU A 927 54.28 7.90 -11.26
CA LEU A 927 53.37 6.94 -10.62
C LEU A 927 53.72 6.64 -9.15
N ASN A 928 54.99 6.83 -8.77
CA ASN A 928 55.48 6.69 -7.40
C ASN A 928 55.43 7.99 -6.59
N SER A 929 55.10 9.13 -7.20
CA SER A 929 55.00 10.40 -6.49
C SER A 929 53.74 10.46 -5.62
N GLU A 930 53.89 10.89 -4.36
CA GLU A 930 52.77 11.14 -3.45
C GLU A 930 52.06 12.43 -3.84
N ILE A 931 51.31 12.41 -4.96
CA ILE A 931 50.42 13.50 -5.35
C ILE A 931 49.24 13.53 -4.38
N ARG A 932 49.00 14.69 -3.77
CA ARG A 932 47.97 14.91 -2.74
C ARG A 932 46.94 15.98 -3.14
N LEU A 933 47.19 16.80 -4.16
CA LEU A 933 46.22 17.79 -4.65
C LEU A 933 45.43 17.29 -5.88
N LEU A 934 44.11 17.45 -5.84
CA LEU A 934 43.25 17.17 -6.99
C LEU A 934 43.56 18.11 -8.18
N ALA A 935 43.99 19.34 -7.90
CA ALA A 935 44.36 20.31 -8.93
C ALA A 935 45.58 19.88 -9.75
N THR A 936 46.59 19.31 -9.10
CA THR A 936 47.79 18.76 -9.76
C THR A 936 47.41 17.64 -10.74
N VAL A 937 46.51 16.75 -10.31
CA VAL A 937 45.94 15.68 -11.14
C VAL A 937 45.22 16.25 -12.37
N GLU A 938 44.55 17.38 -12.26
CA GLU A 938 43.81 17.99 -13.38
C GLU A 938 44.70 18.77 -14.35
N ILE A 939 45.71 19.48 -13.84
CA ILE A 939 46.73 20.09 -14.68
C ILE A 939 47.40 19.00 -15.52
N LEU A 940 47.71 17.87 -14.90
CA LEU A 940 48.25 16.71 -15.56
C LEU A 940 47.28 16.15 -16.62
N LYS A 941 46.01 15.92 -16.29
CA LYS A 941 44.99 15.46 -17.27
C LYS A 941 44.91 16.40 -18.47
N LYS A 942 44.83 17.72 -18.26
CA LYS A 942 44.75 18.72 -19.34
C LYS A 942 45.99 18.73 -20.22
N LYS A 943 47.18 18.51 -19.65
CA LYS A 943 48.44 18.41 -20.41
C LYS A 943 48.51 17.10 -21.19
N ILE A 944 47.98 16.02 -20.63
CA ILE A 944 47.92 14.70 -21.25
C ILE A 944 46.89 14.62 -22.38
N GLU A 945 45.70 15.21 -22.24
CA GLU A 945 44.68 15.21 -23.30
C GLU A 945 45.18 15.84 -24.61
N LYS A 946 46.19 16.72 -24.53
CA LYS A 946 46.86 17.31 -25.68
C LYS A 946 47.86 16.37 -26.37
N HIS A 947 48.17 15.21 -25.78
CA HIS A 947 49.18 14.24 -26.24
C HIS A 947 48.60 12.82 -26.32
N LYS A 948 49.03 12.01 -27.30
CA LYS A 948 48.57 10.61 -27.43
C LYS A 948 49.30 9.70 -26.41
N VAL A 949 48.78 9.60 -25.19
CA VAL A 949 49.31 8.70 -24.15
C VAL A 949 48.59 7.34 -24.11
N PRO A 950 49.24 6.27 -23.60
CA PRO A 950 48.60 4.96 -23.37
C PRO A 950 47.41 5.02 -22.39
N ASP A 951 46.40 4.16 -22.57
CA ASP A 951 45.20 4.14 -21.73
C ASP A 951 45.47 3.70 -20.29
N GLU A 952 46.47 2.84 -20.06
CA GLU A 952 46.95 2.46 -18.73
C GLU A 952 47.37 3.67 -17.88
N PHE A 953 47.94 4.70 -18.53
CA PHE A 953 48.34 5.92 -17.84
C PHE A 953 47.14 6.78 -17.43
N LYS A 954 46.10 6.85 -18.29
CA LYS A 954 44.84 7.54 -17.96
C LYS A 954 44.13 6.86 -16.79
N GLU A 955 44.14 5.53 -16.75
CA GLU A 955 43.56 4.74 -15.66
C GLU A 955 44.29 4.99 -14.33
N ASN A 956 45.63 5.03 -14.36
CA ASN A 956 46.43 5.33 -13.17
C ASN A 956 46.17 6.74 -12.60
N ILE A 957 45.95 7.74 -13.46
CA ILE A 957 45.61 9.11 -13.03
C ILE A 957 44.22 9.16 -12.38
N LEU A 958 43.26 8.40 -12.90
CA LEU A 958 41.95 8.23 -12.27
C LEU A 958 42.09 7.56 -10.89
N ASN A 959 42.99 6.58 -10.75
CA ASN A 959 43.28 5.92 -9.48
C ASN A 959 43.91 6.87 -8.45
N ILE A 960 44.79 7.79 -8.86
CA ILE A 960 45.33 8.83 -7.96
C ILE A 960 44.21 9.73 -7.43
N SER A 961 43.29 10.18 -8.29
CA SER A 961 42.14 10.99 -7.87
C SER A 961 41.23 10.25 -6.87
N LYS A 962 40.95 8.97 -7.12
CA LYS A 962 40.18 8.11 -6.19
C LYS A 962 40.89 7.93 -4.85
N ARG A 963 42.21 7.72 -4.88
CA ARG A 963 43.05 7.58 -3.67
C ARG A 963 43.02 8.83 -2.80
N ILE A 964 43.14 10.02 -3.39
CA ILE A 964 43.05 11.31 -2.67
C ILE A 964 41.69 11.44 -1.99
N LYS A 965 40.59 11.21 -2.72
CA LYS A 965 39.23 11.28 -2.15
C LYS A 965 39.01 10.27 -1.02
N SER A 966 39.41 9.03 -1.22
CA SER A 966 39.29 7.96 -0.22
C SER A 966 40.12 8.23 1.04
N LYS A 967 41.33 8.80 0.91
CA LYS A 967 42.11 9.26 2.08
C LYS A 967 41.37 10.36 2.84
N GLY A 968 40.80 11.34 2.15
CA GLY A 968 39.99 12.39 2.78
C GLY A 968 38.78 11.81 3.52
N GLU A 969 38.05 10.90 2.90
CA GLU A 969 36.87 10.21 3.48
C GLU A 969 37.24 9.43 4.76
N VAL A 970 38.32 8.64 4.73
CA VAL A 970 38.79 7.89 5.92
C VAL A 970 39.17 8.82 7.09
N VAL A 971 39.74 9.99 6.82
CA VAL A 971 40.05 10.97 7.87
C VAL A 971 38.78 11.66 8.36
N LEU A 972 37.85 11.98 7.45
CA LEU A 972 36.55 12.55 7.81
C LEU A 972 35.77 11.62 8.74
N ASP A 973 35.69 10.32 8.42
CA ASP A 973 35.03 9.32 9.25
C ASP A 973 35.65 9.24 10.66
N LYS A 974 36.99 9.26 10.75
CA LYS A 974 37.70 9.29 12.04
C LYS A 974 37.39 10.55 12.84
N MET A 975 37.34 11.71 12.18
CA MET A 975 36.97 12.97 12.84
C MET A 975 35.52 12.95 13.26
N GLN A 976 34.60 12.43 12.44
CA GLN A 976 33.20 12.27 12.80
C GLN A 976 33.07 11.43 14.08
N THR A 977 33.75 10.28 14.19
CA THR A 977 33.75 9.49 15.43
C THR A 977 34.35 10.25 16.62
N LYS A 978 35.37 11.09 16.41
CA LYS A 978 35.97 11.94 17.46
C LYS A 978 34.99 13.01 17.97
N TYR A 979 34.16 13.56 17.08
CA TYR A 979 33.17 14.60 17.38
C TYR A 979 31.75 14.03 17.60
N GLU A 980 31.57 12.71 17.54
CA GLU A 980 30.27 12.05 17.73
C GLU A 980 29.92 12.00 19.23
N TYR A 981 29.21 13.03 19.69
CA TYR A 981 28.58 12.99 21.00
C TYR A 981 27.37 12.04 20.95
N GLN A 982 27.32 11.06 21.85
CA GLN A 982 26.14 10.20 22.02
C GLN A 982 25.28 10.75 23.13
N LEU A 983 23.96 10.84 22.91
CA LEU A 983 23.00 11.25 23.93
C LEU A 983 22.96 10.20 25.06
N PRO A 984 23.61 10.43 26.22
CA PRO A 984 23.67 9.44 27.27
C PRO A 984 22.31 9.37 27.96
N LYS A 985 21.93 8.16 28.39
CA LYS A 985 20.67 7.87 29.08
C LYS A 985 19.42 8.27 28.28
N TRP A 986 19.54 8.50 26.98
CA TRP A 986 18.43 8.76 26.07
C TRP A 986 17.61 7.49 25.89
N PHE A 987 16.31 7.55 26.18
CA PHE A 987 15.42 6.40 26.04
C PHE A 987 14.73 6.46 24.68
N SER A 988 15.08 5.51 23.80
CA SER A 988 14.34 5.29 22.56
C SER A 988 14.21 3.80 22.26
N PHE A 989 13.05 3.37 21.76
CA PHE A 989 12.80 1.99 21.28
C PHE A 989 13.59 1.60 20.01
N ARG A 990 14.56 2.41 19.57
CA ARG A 990 15.32 2.20 18.32
C ARG A 990 16.28 1.00 18.40
N PRO A 991 16.32 0.10 17.40
CA PRO A 991 17.54 -0.63 17.11
C PRO A 991 18.60 0.37 16.63
N LYS A 992 19.84 0.25 17.12
CA LYS A 992 21.00 1.01 16.62
C LYS A 992 21.22 0.69 15.13
N ILE A 993 20.57 1.41 14.23
CA ILE A 993 20.90 1.42 12.81
C ILE A 993 21.69 2.71 12.59
N SER A 994 22.98 2.55 12.30
CA SER A 994 23.83 3.66 11.86
C SER A 994 23.19 4.30 10.63
N VAL A 995 22.76 5.54 10.76
CA VAL A 995 22.35 6.36 9.63
C VAL A 995 23.64 6.79 8.93
N PHE A 996 23.89 6.23 7.74
CA PHE A 996 24.83 6.76 6.75
C PHE A 996 24.03 7.53 5.71
#